data_AF-A0A1I5Z143-F1
#
_entry.id   AF-A0A1I5Z143-F1
#
_cell.length_a   1.000
_cell.length_b   1.000
_cell.length_c   1.000
_cell.angle_alpha   90.00
_cell.angle_beta   90.00
_cell.angle_gamma   90.00
#
_symmetry.space_group_name_H-M   'P 1'
#
loop_
_entity.id
_entity.type
_entity.pdbx_description
1 polymer ?
#
loop_
_entity_poly.entity_id
_entity_poly.type
_entity_poly.pdbx_seq_one_letter_code
_entity_poly.pdbx_strand_id
1 'polypeptide(L)'
;AYAHQDVPFERLVEELAPARSLARHPLFQVVLTMHDTAEAVLALPGLVSEHVPTARPAAKFDLDVMVGEKFDAEGAPAGLWGVVTAAADLFEAGSVERIVDCFVRVLSAVAADPSVPVGAVDLLDPAERRRVLVEWNDTAAEVPMPSVPESFEAQVERAPDAVAVVADGAEVSYAELEARANRLANFLRGQGVGAESVVGVCLPRGAEMVTAILGVWKAGAAYVPVDPKQPLDRIAFALADSGAVMTITSGRIMDELPAGRHRWVSVDDPLVALQAETAPAVRVAPANAAYVIYTSGSTGRPKGVAVTHGGLANYVATVPARVGFDGGRSAVLQGQATDLGNTVVFASLVSGGRLHIPADDVVTDAVAVRDYLTEQRIDFVKAVPSHVAALGAGVMPGRALVLGGEAASAELVAGLLAAAGDRGVFNHYGPTETTIGVATARLSPQAAASGAVPIGTPVANTRLYVLDERLQPVPVGVAGELYVAGAQLARGYVGRPGPTAERFVACPFGGRMYRTGDLARWTAGGELVFAGRVDDQVKIRGFRVEPGEVRAVLARHEGVTDVAVVVRDERLVAYVVGTAGEAELRALATERLPDYMVPSAVVPLEALPLTANGKLDRAALPAPGRAASAGAGREPAGPHEEILCQAFAEVLGLDGVGVEDDFFELGGHSLLATRLVSRVRALLGVEVEIRALFEAPTPAGLAARLSASGRARAALVAGARPERVPLSYAQRRLWFLGQMEGPSPTYNSPAVLRLTGALDRAALGEALRDVIGRHESLRTVFPVADGEPYQRVMRLDELPWSLTAAEVAPEMLAGAVAEASAYAFDLSVEVPVRAWLFGVGPDEHVLVLVVHHI
;
A
#
# COMPACT_ATOMS: atom_id res chain seq x y z
N ALA A 1 -37.70 26.77 -1.85
CA ALA A 1 -38.12 25.51 -2.50
C ALA A 1 -39.59 25.58 -2.91
N TYR A 2 -40.56 25.56 -1.98
CA TYR A 2 -42.00 25.54 -2.31
C TYR A 2 -42.51 26.70 -3.17
N ALA A 3 -41.94 27.90 -3.06
CA ALA A 3 -42.31 29.05 -3.90
C ALA A 3 -41.93 28.90 -5.40
N HIS A 4 -41.10 27.90 -5.74
CA HIS A 4 -40.60 27.64 -7.10
C HIS A 4 -40.71 26.16 -7.47
N GLN A 5 -41.71 25.45 -6.92
CA GLN A 5 -41.93 24.02 -7.18
C GLN A 5 -42.31 23.69 -8.63
N ASP A 6 -42.67 24.72 -9.41
CA ASP A 6 -42.99 24.66 -10.83
C ASP A 6 -41.74 24.58 -11.73
N VAL A 7 -40.54 24.87 -11.19
CA VAL A 7 -39.28 24.69 -11.92
C VAL A 7 -38.96 23.20 -12.00
N PRO A 8 -38.91 22.59 -13.20
CA PRO A 8 -38.59 21.17 -13.33
C PRO A 8 -37.17 20.88 -12.85
N PHE A 9 -37.00 19.77 -12.15
CA PHE A 9 -35.70 19.39 -11.60
C PHE A 9 -34.65 19.17 -12.70
N GLU A 10 -35.07 18.63 -13.85
CA GLU A 10 -34.22 18.40 -15.02
C GLU A 10 -33.59 19.71 -15.53
N ARG A 11 -34.35 20.81 -15.49
CA ARG A 11 -33.87 22.13 -15.90
C ARG A 11 -32.80 22.67 -14.94
N LEU A 12 -32.91 22.40 -13.65
CA LEU A 12 -31.87 22.75 -12.66
C LEU A 12 -30.57 21.97 -12.91
N VAL A 13 -30.67 20.69 -13.27
CA VAL A 13 -29.49 19.88 -13.61
C VAL A 13 -28.81 20.40 -14.89
N GLU A 14 -29.58 20.82 -15.89
CA GLU A 14 -29.04 21.41 -17.12
C GLU A 14 -28.30 22.73 -16.85
N GLU A 15 -28.89 23.64 -16.10
CA GLU A 15 -28.31 24.96 -15.81
C GLU A 15 -27.11 24.90 -14.85
N LEU A 16 -27.15 24.03 -13.84
CA LEU A 16 -26.05 23.87 -12.88
C LEU A 16 -24.90 23.03 -13.44
N ALA A 17 -25.15 22.28 -14.52
CA ALA A 17 -24.20 21.41 -15.21
C ALA A 17 -23.26 20.62 -14.27
N PRO A 18 -23.79 19.88 -13.26
CA PRO A 18 -22.95 19.10 -12.36
C PRO A 18 -22.27 17.95 -13.11
N ALA A 19 -21.15 17.47 -12.58
CA ALA A 19 -20.44 16.32 -13.13
C ALA A 19 -21.39 15.10 -13.25
N ARG A 20 -21.65 14.66 -14.49
CA ARG A 20 -22.59 13.56 -14.76
C ARG A 20 -21.97 12.22 -14.37
N SER A 21 -22.78 11.36 -13.74
CA SER A 21 -22.38 10.00 -13.36
C SER A 21 -23.55 9.06 -13.60
N LEU A 22 -23.27 7.86 -14.13
CA LEU A 22 -24.26 6.78 -14.21
C LEU A 22 -24.46 6.07 -12.86
N ALA A 23 -23.64 6.36 -11.86
CA ALA A 23 -23.62 5.66 -10.58
C ALA A 23 -24.43 6.36 -9.47
N ARG A 24 -24.88 7.60 -9.66
CA ARG A 24 -25.61 8.37 -8.65
C ARG A 24 -26.45 9.48 -9.27
N HIS A 25 -27.47 9.90 -8.55
CA HIS A 25 -28.30 11.04 -8.94
C HIS A 25 -27.49 12.37 -8.86
N PRO A 26 -27.65 13.31 -9.83
CA PRO A 26 -26.68 14.37 -10.10
C PRO A 26 -26.59 15.49 -9.04
N LEU A 27 -27.60 15.68 -8.19
CA LEU A 27 -27.61 16.78 -7.19
C LEU A 27 -27.77 16.30 -5.74
N PHE A 28 -28.42 15.17 -5.50
CA PHE A 28 -28.67 14.64 -4.15
C PHE A 28 -28.75 13.12 -4.18
N GLN A 29 -28.50 12.50 -3.04
CA GLN A 29 -28.48 11.04 -2.88
C GLN A 29 -29.46 10.56 -1.79
N VAL A 30 -29.98 11.47 -0.97
CA VAL A 30 -30.94 11.19 0.10
C VAL A 30 -32.18 12.06 -0.09
N VAL A 31 -33.36 11.47 0.04
CA VAL A 31 -34.66 12.17 0.01
C VAL A 31 -35.40 11.94 1.31
N LEU A 32 -36.00 13.02 1.83
CA LEU A 32 -36.98 12.96 2.91
C LEU A 32 -38.33 13.44 2.36
N THR A 33 -39.33 12.56 2.37
CA THR A 33 -40.70 12.85 1.95
C THR A 33 -41.61 12.87 3.17
N MET A 34 -42.23 14.01 3.44
CA MET A 34 -43.30 14.12 4.43
C MET A 34 -44.67 13.98 3.73
N HIS A 35 -45.43 12.94 4.08
CA HIS A 35 -46.80 12.74 3.64
C HIS A 35 -47.75 13.45 4.60
N ASP A 36 -48.28 14.59 4.15
CA ASP A 36 -49.29 15.42 4.83
C ASP A 36 -50.69 15.26 4.19
N THR A 37 -50.95 14.12 3.54
CA THR A 37 -52.24 13.83 2.91
C THR A 37 -53.02 12.85 3.78
N ALA A 38 -54.24 13.23 4.18
CA ALA A 38 -55.17 12.34 4.87
C ALA A 38 -55.35 11.03 4.07
N GLU A 39 -55.32 9.90 4.77
CA GLU A 39 -55.43 8.57 4.17
C GLU A 39 -56.74 8.50 3.37
N ALA A 40 -56.65 8.19 2.07
CA ALA A 40 -57.82 8.05 1.20
C ALA A 40 -58.56 6.75 1.55
N VAL A 41 -59.36 6.76 2.60
CA VAL A 41 -60.20 5.62 2.98
C VAL A 41 -61.30 5.45 1.94
N LEU A 42 -61.23 4.37 1.16
CA LEU A 42 -62.27 4.01 0.20
C LEU A 42 -63.48 3.44 0.96
N ALA A 43 -64.37 4.31 1.42
CA ALA A 43 -65.58 3.91 2.14
C ALA A 43 -66.56 3.16 1.21
N LEU A 44 -66.60 1.83 1.31
CA LEU A 44 -67.53 0.96 0.60
C LEU A 44 -68.57 0.37 1.58
N PRO A 45 -69.89 0.52 1.35
CA PRO A 45 -70.90 0.02 2.29
C PRO A 45 -70.77 -1.50 2.53
N GLY A 46 -70.59 -1.90 3.79
CA GLY A 46 -70.49 -3.31 4.20
C GLY A 46 -69.11 -3.97 3.99
N LEU A 47 -68.09 -3.21 3.58
CA LEU A 47 -66.72 -3.69 3.36
C LEU A 47 -65.72 -2.83 4.14
N VAL A 48 -64.73 -3.47 4.75
CA VAL A 48 -63.55 -2.80 5.31
C VAL A 48 -62.45 -2.86 4.25
N SER A 49 -62.00 -1.72 3.74
CA SER A 49 -60.88 -1.63 2.81
C SER A 49 -59.58 -1.46 3.60
N GLU A 50 -58.64 -2.39 3.43
CA GLU A 50 -57.27 -2.27 3.95
C GLU A 50 -56.31 -2.17 2.77
N HIS A 51 -55.35 -1.24 2.84
CA HIS A 51 -54.31 -1.11 1.82
C HIS A 51 -53.25 -2.20 2.03
N VAL A 52 -53.24 -3.22 1.18
CA VAL A 52 -52.22 -4.29 1.21
C VAL A 52 -51.02 -3.85 0.35
N PRO A 53 -49.82 -3.59 0.92
CA PRO A 53 -48.67 -3.17 0.13
C PRO A 53 -48.21 -4.31 -0.79
N THR A 54 -48.11 -4.04 -2.10
CA THR A 54 -47.56 -4.99 -3.08
C THR A 54 -46.09 -4.70 -3.38
N ALA A 55 -45.24 -5.70 -3.11
CA ALA A 55 -43.84 -5.88 -3.51
C ALA A 55 -42.81 -4.81 -3.10
N ARG A 56 -41.61 -5.30 -2.74
CA ARG A 56 -40.46 -4.52 -2.28
C ARG A 56 -40.14 -3.39 -3.27
N PRO A 57 -40.24 -2.10 -2.87
CA PRO A 57 -39.91 -1.00 -3.78
C PRO A 57 -38.42 -1.05 -4.16
N ALA A 58 -38.12 -0.86 -5.44
CA ALA A 58 -36.74 -0.66 -5.88
C ALA A 58 -36.26 0.72 -5.39
N ALA A 59 -35.05 0.77 -4.81
CA ALA A 59 -34.46 2.02 -4.38
C ALA A 59 -34.21 2.95 -5.57
N LYS A 60 -34.77 4.17 -5.52
CA LYS A 60 -34.60 5.20 -6.56
C LYS A 60 -33.38 6.09 -6.31
N PHE A 61 -32.97 6.19 -5.06
CA PHE A 61 -31.85 6.97 -4.54
C PHE A 61 -31.07 6.10 -3.55
N ASP A 62 -29.91 6.57 -3.10
CA ASP A 62 -29.11 5.86 -2.10
C ASP A 62 -29.94 5.60 -0.82
N LEU A 63 -30.70 6.61 -0.36
CA LEU A 63 -31.65 6.51 0.75
C LEU A 63 -32.92 7.34 0.49
N ASP A 64 -34.09 6.71 0.63
CA ASP A 64 -35.41 7.36 0.56
C ASP A 64 -36.14 7.16 1.89
N VAL A 65 -36.37 8.28 2.59
CA VAL A 65 -37.02 8.32 3.90
C VAL A 65 -38.40 8.93 3.72
N MET A 66 -39.43 8.14 4.01
CA MET A 66 -40.82 8.58 4.00
C MET A 66 -41.33 8.65 5.43
N VAL A 67 -41.96 9.76 5.79
CA VAL A 67 -42.59 9.97 7.10
C VAL A 67 -44.00 10.49 6.87
N GLY A 68 -44.96 10.04 7.67
CA GLY A 68 -46.33 10.55 7.65
C GLY A 68 -46.93 10.61 9.05
N GLU A 69 -47.95 11.45 9.22
CA GLU A 69 -48.68 11.54 10.48
C GLU A 69 -49.75 10.44 10.56
N LYS A 70 -49.92 9.90 11.77
CA LYS A 70 -51.08 9.07 12.12
C LYS A 70 -52.10 9.96 12.81
N PHE A 71 -53.36 9.78 12.48
CA PHE A 71 -54.48 10.39 13.17
C PHE A 71 -55.35 9.30 13.78
N ASP A 72 -55.96 9.57 14.93
CA ASP A 72 -56.97 8.69 15.52
C ASP A 72 -58.33 8.84 14.80
N ALA A 73 -59.35 8.10 15.28
CA ALA A 73 -60.67 8.09 14.67
C ALA A 73 -61.38 9.46 14.77
N GLU A 74 -60.94 10.31 15.69
CA GLU A 74 -61.43 11.66 15.93
C GLU A 74 -60.64 12.73 15.15
N GLY A 75 -59.60 12.33 14.40
CA GLY A 75 -58.76 13.21 13.60
C GLY A 75 -57.68 13.94 14.42
N ALA A 76 -57.40 13.51 15.65
CA ALA A 76 -56.31 14.06 16.45
C ALA A 76 -54.97 13.35 16.13
N PRO A 77 -53.82 14.06 16.19
CA PRO A 77 -52.51 13.44 15.95
C PRO A 77 -52.22 12.31 16.93
N ALA A 78 -51.96 11.12 16.41
CA ALA A 78 -51.71 9.87 17.13
C ALA A 78 -50.26 9.34 16.96
N GLY A 79 -49.36 10.18 16.45
CA GLY A 79 -47.94 9.89 16.26
C GLY A 79 -47.50 9.91 14.81
N LEU A 80 -46.32 9.37 14.53
CA LEU A 80 -45.74 9.29 13.20
C LEU A 80 -45.59 7.84 12.75
N TRP A 81 -45.63 7.62 11.44
CA TRP A 81 -45.13 6.41 10.81
C TRP A 81 -44.05 6.79 9.79
N GLY A 82 -43.19 5.84 9.45
CA GLY A 82 -42.22 6.05 8.40
C GLY A 82 -41.71 4.77 7.78
N VAL A 83 -41.13 4.90 6.60
CA VAL A 83 -40.51 3.84 5.82
C VAL A 83 -39.18 4.35 5.30
N VAL A 84 -38.12 3.55 5.44
CA VAL A 84 -36.82 3.84 4.84
C VAL A 84 -36.50 2.79 3.80
N THR A 85 -36.26 3.23 2.57
CA THR A 85 -35.81 2.40 1.45
C THR A 85 -34.37 2.76 1.13
N ALA A 86 -33.47 1.79 1.09
CA ALA A 86 -32.05 2.00 0.82
C ALA A 86 -31.57 1.16 -0.37
N ALA A 87 -30.58 1.65 -1.10
CA ALA A 87 -29.93 0.89 -2.17
C ALA A 87 -29.10 -0.27 -1.57
N ALA A 88 -29.48 -1.51 -1.92
CA ALA A 88 -28.83 -2.73 -1.39
C ALA A 88 -27.35 -2.85 -1.81
N ASP A 89 -26.96 -2.20 -2.91
CA ASP A 89 -25.56 -2.15 -3.37
C ASP A 89 -24.68 -1.26 -2.46
N LEU A 90 -25.29 -0.41 -1.63
CA LEU A 90 -24.61 0.56 -0.76
C LEU A 90 -24.82 0.30 0.74
N PHE A 91 -25.98 -0.24 1.12
CA PHE A 91 -26.37 -0.40 2.52
C PHE A 91 -26.74 -1.84 2.86
N GLU A 92 -26.13 -2.33 3.95
CA GLU A 92 -26.62 -3.51 4.64
C GLU A 92 -27.86 -3.18 5.48
N ALA A 93 -28.78 -4.15 5.65
CA ALA A 93 -30.03 -3.96 6.41
C ALA A 93 -29.79 -3.38 7.82
N GLY A 94 -28.81 -3.92 8.55
CA GLY A 94 -28.47 -3.43 9.89
C GLY A 94 -27.94 -2.00 9.91
N SER A 95 -27.35 -1.50 8.81
CA SER A 95 -26.93 -0.10 8.69
C SER A 95 -28.15 0.83 8.58
N VAL A 96 -29.18 0.41 7.85
CA VAL A 96 -30.43 1.16 7.72
C VAL A 96 -31.18 1.21 9.05
N GLU A 97 -31.26 0.08 9.76
CA GLU A 97 -31.85 0.03 11.11
C GLU A 97 -31.19 1.01 12.07
N ARG A 98 -29.85 1.05 12.10
CA ARG A 98 -29.11 2.03 12.93
C ARG A 98 -29.39 3.48 12.55
N ILE A 99 -29.52 3.79 11.26
CA ILE A 99 -29.89 5.15 10.80
C ILE A 99 -31.29 5.52 11.31
N VAL A 100 -32.25 4.59 11.23
CA VAL A 100 -33.62 4.80 11.73
C VAL A 100 -33.61 5.01 13.24
N ASP A 101 -32.89 4.18 14.00
CA ASP A 101 -32.78 4.34 15.45
C ASP A 101 -32.16 5.69 15.84
N CYS A 102 -31.09 6.11 15.14
CA CYS A 102 -30.50 7.44 15.34
C CYS A 102 -31.50 8.56 15.02
N PHE A 103 -32.26 8.45 13.94
CA PHE A 103 -33.26 9.44 13.56
C PHE A 103 -34.37 9.55 14.61
N VAL A 104 -34.88 8.42 15.11
CA VAL A 104 -35.88 8.38 16.20
C VAL A 104 -35.31 9.00 17.48
N ARG A 105 -34.04 8.75 17.83
CA ARG A 105 -33.38 9.38 18.98
C ARG A 105 -33.31 10.90 18.84
N VAL A 106 -32.97 11.40 17.65
CA VAL A 106 -32.95 12.85 17.36
C VAL A 106 -34.34 13.45 17.54
N LEU A 107 -35.37 12.85 16.92
CA LEU A 107 -36.75 13.33 17.04
C LEU A 107 -37.23 13.32 18.50
N SER A 108 -36.92 12.27 19.25
CA SER A 108 -37.30 12.13 20.66
C SER A 108 -36.62 13.19 21.54
N ALA A 109 -35.33 13.46 21.31
CA ALA A 109 -34.58 14.46 22.06
C ALA A 109 -35.10 15.88 21.81
N VAL A 110 -35.34 16.24 20.54
CA VAL A 110 -35.86 17.56 20.16
C VAL A 110 -37.31 17.74 20.61
N ALA A 111 -38.12 16.69 20.59
CA ALA A 111 -39.49 16.74 21.10
C ALA A 111 -39.55 16.92 22.63
N ALA A 112 -38.61 16.32 23.37
CA ALA A 112 -38.52 16.45 24.82
C ALA A 112 -37.99 17.83 25.27
N ASP A 113 -37.02 18.37 24.54
CA ASP A 113 -36.48 19.71 24.75
C ASP A 113 -36.24 20.44 23.42
N PRO A 114 -37.21 21.25 22.95
CA PRO A 114 -37.08 22.01 21.71
C PRO A 114 -35.97 23.06 21.72
N SER A 115 -35.39 23.37 22.89
CA SER A 115 -34.29 24.34 23.04
C SER A 115 -32.90 23.69 22.93
N VAL A 116 -32.82 22.35 22.86
CA VAL A 116 -31.56 21.63 22.76
C VAL A 116 -30.78 22.06 21.50
N PRO A 117 -29.49 22.45 21.62
CA PRO A 117 -28.67 22.69 20.45
C PRO A 117 -28.56 21.40 19.62
N VAL A 118 -28.80 21.47 18.31
CA VAL A 118 -28.83 20.28 17.42
C VAL A 118 -27.60 19.38 17.60
N GLY A 119 -26.39 19.95 17.64
CA GLY A 119 -25.18 19.13 17.80
C GLY A 119 -24.89 18.67 19.24
N ALA A 120 -25.74 18.99 20.21
CA ALA A 120 -25.67 18.45 21.58
C ALA A 120 -26.55 17.21 21.78
N VAL A 121 -27.32 16.81 20.75
CA VAL A 121 -28.12 15.59 20.76
C VAL A 121 -27.20 14.37 20.69
N ASP A 122 -27.29 13.47 21.67
CA ASP A 122 -26.52 12.21 21.65
C ASP A 122 -27.15 11.24 20.64
N LEU A 123 -26.34 10.82 19.67
CA LEU A 123 -26.77 9.90 18.61
C LEU A 123 -26.63 8.44 19.02
N LEU A 124 -25.83 8.13 20.04
CA LEU A 124 -25.58 6.77 20.49
C LEU A 124 -26.55 6.42 21.62
N ASP A 125 -27.08 5.20 21.63
CA ASP A 125 -27.69 4.70 22.86
C ASP A 125 -26.62 4.40 23.92
N PRO A 126 -27.01 4.28 25.21
CA PRO A 126 -26.08 3.98 26.28
C PRO A 126 -25.25 2.70 26.08
N ALA A 127 -25.77 1.69 25.39
CA ALA A 127 -25.06 0.43 25.17
C ALA A 127 -24.01 0.56 24.06
N GLU A 128 -24.34 1.20 22.94
CA GLU A 128 -23.42 1.52 21.86
C GLU A 128 -22.30 2.45 22.37
N ARG A 129 -22.66 3.48 23.15
CA ARG A 129 -21.68 4.37 23.79
C ARG A 129 -20.71 3.59 24.69
N ARG A 130 -21.22 2.69 25.53
CA ARG A 130 -20.37 1.82 26.37
C ARG A 130 -19.49 0.90 25.52
N ARG A 131 -20.01 0.37 24.41
CA ARG A 131 -19.26 -0.50 23.51
C ARG A 131 -18.05 0.20 22.89
N VAL A 132 -18.26 1.38 22.28
CA VAL A 132 -17.19 2.11 21.58
C VAL A 132 -16.20 2.80 22.51
N LEU A 133 -16.63 3.22 23.71
CA LEU A 133 -15.75 3.91 24.66
C LEU A 133 -15.05 2.96 25.64
N VAL A 134 -15.69 1.85 26.02
CA VAL A 134 -15.22 0.97 27.10
C VAL A 134 -14.94 -0.43 26.59
N GLU A 135 -15.91 -1.16 26.05
CA GLU A 135 -15.76 -2.61 25.78
C GLU A 135 -14.68 -2.92 24.74
N TRP A 136 -14.70 -2.23 23.59
CA TRP A 136 -13.65 -2.39 22.56
C TRP A 136 -12.31 -1.76 22.94
N ASN A 137 -12.29 -1.02 24.04
CA ASN A 137 -11.14 -0.32 24.58
C ASN A 137 -10.65 -0.92 25.91
N ASP A 138 -11.21 -2.05 26.34
CA ASP A 138 -10.81 -2.77 27.55
C ASP A 138 -9.55 -3.61 27.26
N THR A 139 -8.45 -2.90 27.07
CA THR A 139 -7.15 -3.47 26.67
C THR A 139 -6.14 -3.46 27.81
N ALA A 140 -6.57 -3.17 29.04
CA ALA A 140 -5.70 -3.14 30.20
C ALA A 140 -5.03 -4.51 30.38
N ALA A 141 -3.71 -4.53 30.44
CA ALA A 141 -2.93 -5.76 30.59
C ALA A 141 -1.84 -5.57 31.64
N GLU A 142 -1.91 -6.37 32.70
CA GLU A 142 -0.93 -6.43 33.80
C GLU A 142 0.22 -7.38 33.43
N VAL A 143 1.01 -6.99 32.42
CA VAL A 143 2.19 -7.74 31.99
C VAL A 143 3.45 -7.01 32.49
N PRO A 144 4.49 -7.71 32.99
CA PRO A 144 5.79 -7.08 33.25
C PRO A 144 6.33 -6.41 31.98
N MET A 145 6.69 -5.13 32.09
CA MET A 145 7.23 -4.33 30.98
C MET A 145 8.63 -3.79 31.34
N PRO A 146 9.64 -4.68 31.48
CA PRO A 146 11.02 -4.25 31.56
C PRO A 146 11.39 -3.46 30.31
N SER A 147 12.35 -2.56 30.44
CA SER A 147 12.89 -1.86 29.28
C SER A 147 13.53 -2.86 28.29
N VAL A 148 13.64 -2.46 27.03
CA VAL A 148 14.32 -3.27 26.00
C VAL A 148 15.75 -3.66 26.40
N PRO A 149 16.62 -2.77 26.91
CA PRO A 149 17.97 -3.18 27.35
C PRO A 149 17.93 -4.21 28.49
N GLU A 150 17.04 -4.08 29.49
CA GLU A 150 16.91 -5.07 30.57
C GLU A 150 16.44 -6.44 30.04
N SER A 151 15.52 -6.44 29.06
CA SER A 151 15.04 -7.67 28.43
C SER A 151 16.12 -8.34 27.57
N PHE A 152 16.94 -7.53 26.90
CA PHE A 152 18.10 -8.01 26.16
C PHE A 152 19.16 -8.62 27.09
N GLU A 153 19.47 -8.00 28.22
CA GLU A 153 20.39 -8.53 29.23
C GLU A 153 19.92 -9.89 29.77
N ALA A 154 18.64 -10.00 30.14
CA ALA A 154 18.04 -11.27 30.55
C ALA A 154 18.14 -12.34 29.45
N GLN A 155 18.04 -11.94 28.19
CA GLN A 155 18.20 -12.83 27.05
C GLN A 155 19.66 -13.30 26.88
N VAL A 156 20.63 -12.41 27.09
CA VAL A 156 22.07 -12.73 27.05
C VAL A 156 22.43 -13.73 28.14
N GLU A 157 21.92 -13.54 29.37
CA GLU A 157 22.13 -14.48 30.47
C GLU A 157 21.56 -15.88 30.16
N ARG A 158 20.40 -15.92 29.48
CA ARG A 158 19.71 -17.17 29.15
C ARG A 158 20.39 -17.97 28.05
N ALA A 159 20.93 -17.30 27.02
CA ALA A 159 21.50 -17.96 25.84
C ALA A 159 22.65 -17.14 25.22
N PRO A 160 23.81 -17.06 25.89
CA PRO A 160 24.91 -16.16 25.48
C PRO A 160 25.48 -16.52 24.10
N ASP A 161 25.60 -17.81 23.79
CA ASP A 161 26.20 -18.31 22.55
C ASP A 161 25.20 -18.37 21.37
N ALA A 162 23.93 -18.04 21.60
CA ALA A 162 22.95 -17.99 20.51
C ALA A 162 23.25 -16.82 19.57
N VAL A 163 22.98 -16.99 18.28
CA VAL A 163 23.17 -15.95 17.27
C VAL A 163 22.10 -14.88 17.43
N ALA A 164 22.51 -13.64 17.71
CA ALA A 164 21.63 -12.49 17.83
C ALA A 164 21.42 -11.78 16.49
N VAL A 165 22.52 -11.51 15.77
CA VAL A 165 22.50 -10.71 14.54
C VAL A 165 23.25 -11.41 13.42
N VAL A 166 22.72 -11.32 12.21
CA VAL A 166 23.37 -11.73 10.96
C VAL A 166 23.43 -10.52 10.05
N ALA A 167 24.63 -10.08 9.70
CA ALA A 167 24.87 -8.98 8.79
C ALA A 167 26.15 -9.24 8.00
N ASP A 168 26.17 -8.90 6.70
CA ASP A 168 27.34 -9.04 5.82
C ASP A 168 28.00 -10.43 5.83
N GLY A 169 27.18 -11.49 5.98
CA GLY A 169 27.66 -12.87 6.05
C GLY A 169 28.30 -13.26 7.39
N ALA A 170 28.41 -12.34 8.35
CA ALA A 170 28.88 -12.61 9.70
C ALA A 170 27.72 -12.87 10.67
N GLU A 171 27.95 -13.76 11.63
CA GLU A 171 27.05 -14.04 12.74
C GLU A 171 27.64 -13.46 14.02
N VAL A 172 26.84 -12.70 14.77
CA VAL A 172 27.21 -12.12 16.06
C VAL A 172 26.34 -12.72 17.14
N SER A 173 26.96 -13.31 18.16
CA SER A 173 26.22 -13.90 19.28
C SER A 173 25.63 -12.85 20.23
N TYR A 174 24.70 -13.26 21.08
CA TYR A 174 24.15 -12.40 22.13
C TYR A 174 25.26 -11.87 23.07
N ALA A 175 26.18 -12.73 23.49
CA ALA A 175 27.30 -12.33 24.35
C ALA A 175 28.28 -11.35 23.65
N GLU A 176 28.58 -11.58 22.37
CA GLU A 176 29.45 -10.68 21.61
C GLU A 176 28.81 -9.30 21.41
N LEU A 177 27.50 -9.27 21.10
CA LEU A 177 26.74 -8.04 20.93
C LEU A 177 26.66 -7.26 22.25
N GLU A 178 26.41 -7.95 23.37
CA GLU A 178 26.40 -7.40 24.72
C GLU A 178 27.76 -6.76 25.08
N ALA A 179 28.86 -7.49 24.89
CA ALA A 179 30.20 -6.97 25.19
C ALA A 179 30.53 -5.71 24.38
N ARG A 180 30.20 -5.68 23.09
CA ARG A 180 30.38 -4.51 22.23
C ARG A 180 29.51 -3.33 22.68
N ALA A 181 28.24 -3.57 22.99
CA ALA A 181 27.32 -2.54 23.47
C ALA A 181 27.74 -1.97 24.83
N ASN A 182 28.21 -2.81 25.76
CA ASN A 182 28.68 -2.39 27.07
C ASN A 182 29.95 -1.54 26.99
N ARG A 183 30.90 -1.91 26.11
CA ARG A 183 32.08 -1.07 25.84
C ARG A 183 31.68 0.33 25.38
N LEU A 184 30.78 0.40 24.40
CA LEU A 184 30.27 1.68 23.91
C LEU A 184 29.53 2.45 25.00
N ALA A 185 28.69 1.78 25.80
CA ALA A 185 27.95 2.41 26.90
C ALA A 185 28.90 3.04 27.94
N ASN A 186 29.94 2.32 28.35
CA ASN A 186 30.97 2.82 29.27
C ASN A 186 31.74 4.01 28.68
N PHE A 187 32.08 3.95 27.39
CA PHE A 187 32.70 5.08 26.70
C PHE A 187 31.80 6.31 26.74
N LEU A 188 30.55 6.18 26.31
CA LEU A 188 29.56 7.26 26.28
C LEU A 188 29.38 7.89 27.67
N ARG A 189 29.28 7.06 28.71
CA ARG A 189 29.22 7.51 30.11
C ARG A 189 30.45 8.32 30.51
N GLY A 190 31.65 7.87 30.12
CA GLY A 190 32.91 8.61 30.31
C GLY A 190 32.93 9.96 29.60
N GLN A 191 32.14 10.13 28.54
CA GLN A 191 31.94 11.40 27.84
C GLN A 191 30.80 12.27 28.41
N GLY A 192 30.19 11.88 29.53
CA GLY A 192 29.12 12.63 30.18
C GLY A 192 27.71 12.35 29.65
N VAL A 193 27.54 11.33 28.79
CA VAL A 193 26.21 10.90 28.32
C VAL A 193 25.44 10.21 29.44
N GLY A 194 24.15 10.50 29.56
CA GLY A 194 23.27 9.89 30.55
C GLY A 194 21.79 10.10 30.26
N ALA A 195 20.97 10.00 31.30
CA ALA A 195 19.52 10.23 31.21
C ALA A 195 19.20 11.54 30.48
N GLU A 196 18.24 11.48 29.55
CA GLU A 196 17.78 12.60 28.72
C GLU A 196 18.83 13.20 27.75
N SER A 197 20.03 12.63 27.67
CA SER A 197 20.94 12.93 26.56
C SER A 197 20.39 12.29 25.28
N VAL A 198 20.63 12.95 24.14
CA VAL A 198 20.37 12.40 22.81
C VAL A 198 21.70 12.13 22.12
N VAL A 199 21.89 10.92 21.60
CA VAL A 199 23.08 10.53 20.83
C VAL A 199 22.67 10.23 19.39
N GLY A 200 23.32 10.85 18.42
CA GLY A 200 23.12 10.51 17.01
C GLY A 200 23.65 9.12 16.71
N VAL A 201 22.94 8.35 15.89
CA VAL A 201 23.41 7.09 15.32
C VAL A 201 23.36 7.22 13.81
N CYS A 202 24.52 7.48 13.21
CA CYS A 202 24.71 7.68 11.77
C CYS A 202 25.59 6.56 11.22
N LEU A 203 25.03 5.35 11.15
CA LEU A 203 25.69 4.12 10.76
C LEU A 203 24.94 3.49 9.59
N PRO A 204 25.64 2.73 8.72
CA PRO A 204 24.98 1.92 7.72
C PRO A 204 24.25 0.76 8.41
N ARG A 205 23.38 0.07 7.66
CA ARG A 205 22.67 -1.10 8.18
C ARG A 205 23.69 -2.20 8.50
N GLY A 206 23.63 -2.75 9.71
CA GLY A 206 24.51 -3.84 10.11
C GLY A 206 24.55 -4.05 11.63
N ALA A 207 25.45 -4.92 12.09
CA ALA A 207 25.59 -5.25 13.51
C ALA A 207 26.09 -4.07 14.36
N GLU A 208 26.93 -3.19 13.80
CA GLU A 208 27.41 -1.97 14.46
C GLU A 208 26.27 -1.01 14.80
N MET A 209 25.28 -0.88 13.91
CA MET A 209 24.10 -0.05 14.16
C MET A 209 23.28 -0.56 15.35
N VAL A 210 23.09 -1.88 15.46
CA VAL A 210 22.42 -2.50 16.61
C VAL A 210 23.25 -2.32 17.89
N THR A 211 24.57 -2.49 17.79
CA THR A 211 25.53 -2.24 18.87
C THR A 211 25.41 -0.80 19.38
N ALA A 212 25.33 0.18 18.47
CA ALA A 212 25.20 1.59 18.81
C ALA A 212 23.89 1.89 19.54
N ILE A 213 22.76 1.37 19.04
CA ILE A 213 21.45 1.53 19.68
C ILE A 213 21.46 0.97 21.11
N LEU A 214 21.94 -0.26 21.29
CA LEU A 214 22.03 -0.89 22.61
C LEU A 214 22.99 -0.14 23.54
N GLY A 215 24.16 0.27 23.05
CA GLY A 215 25.15 1.01 23.84
C GLY A 215 24.64 2.39 24.30
N VAL A 216 23.89 3.10 23.47
CA VAL A 216 23.26 4.38 23.83
C VAL A 216 22.19 4.17 24.92
N TRP A 217 21.34 3.15 24.79
CA TRP A 217 20.35 2.83 25.81
C TRP A 217 20.98 2.39 27.14
N LYS A 218 22.02 1.56 27.09
CA LYS A 218 22.77 1.11 28.28
C LYS A 218 23.53 2.26 28.95
N ALA A 219 23.91 3.30 28.21
CA ALA A 219 24.39 4.56 28.79
C ALA A 219 23.28 5.40 29.46
N GLY A 220 22.01 5.03 29.26
CA GLY A 220 20.82 5.70 29.78
C GLY A 220 20.27 6.81 28.88
N ALA A 221 20.77 6.92 27.64
CA ALA A 221 20.43 8.00 26.72
C ALA A 221 19.44 7.55 25.64
N ALA A 222 18.81 8.52 24.98
CA ALA A 222 18.02 8.30 23.79
C ALA A 222 18.91 8.34 22.54
N TYR A 223 18.57 7.59 21.50
CA TYR A 223 19.23 7.74 20.20
C TYR A 223 18.37 8.50 19.19
N VAL A 224 19.01 9.19 18.24
CA VAL A 224 18.37 9.70 17.02
C VAL A 224 19.01 9.00 15.81
N PRO A 225 18.27 8.15 15.08
CA PRO A 225 18.81 7.49 13.90
C PRO A 225 18.88 8.48 12.75
N VAL A 226 20.03 8.52 12.08
CA VAL A 226 20.27 9.34 10.90
C VAL A 226 20.79 8.45 9.80
N ASP A 227 20.15 8.49 8.63
CA ASP A 227 20.62 7.76 7.46
C ASP A 227 21.79 8.52 6.83
N PRO A 228 23.00 7.91 6.74
CA PRO A 228 24.17 8.57 6.17
C PRO A 228 24.01 8.95 4.70
N LYS A 229 23.01 8.38 3.99
CA LYS A 229 22.71 8.72 2.58
C LYS A 229 21.85 9.98 2.44
N GLN A 230 21.34 10.55 3.53
CA GLN A 230 20.56 11.79 3.46
C GLN A 230 21.45 13.00 3.11
N PRO A 231 20.88 14.04 2.50
CA PRO A 231 21.60 15.29 2.28
C PRO A 231 22.21 15.83 3.58
N LEU A 232 23.45 16.36 3.50
CA LEU A 232 24.22 16.82 4.66
C LEU A 232 23.48 17.85 5.51
N ASP A 233 22.72 18.75 4.88
CA ASP A 233 21.90 19.74 5.58
C ASP A 233 20.79 19.10 6.42
N ARG A 234 20.22 17.99 5.95
CA ARG A 234 19.16 17.27 6.66
C ARG A 234 19.74 16.49 7.84
N ILE A 235 20.94 15.90 7.67
CA ILE A 235 21.72 15.30 8.75
C ILE A 235 22.02 16.36 9.82
N ALA A 236 22.58 17.50 9.42
CA ALA A 236 22.91 18.60 10.33
C ALA A 236 21.68 19.14 11.06
N PHE A 237 20.56 19.31 10.34
CA PHE A 237 19.29 19.72 10.93
C PHE A 237 18.79 18.74 12.00
N ALA A 238 18.74 17.44 11.68
CA ALA A 238 18.23 16.44 12.62
C ALA A 238 19.07 16.35 13.91
N LEU A 239 20.40 16.44 13.77
CA LEU A 239 21.31 16.45 14.91
C LEU A 239 21.16 17.72 15.75
N ALA A 240 21.05 18.88 15.12
CA ALA A 240 20.88 20.15 15.82
C ALA A 240 19.52 20.28 16.53
N ASP A 241 18.41 19.98 15.83
CA ASP A 241 17.04 20.10 16.36
C ASP A 241 16.76 19.06 17.46
N SER A 242 17.45 17.91 17.45
CA SER A 242 17.33 16.89 18.50
C SER A 242 18.18 17.19 19.73
N GLY A 243 19.12 18.14 19.63
CA GLY A 243 20.09 18.42 20.68
C GLY A 243 21.10 17.28 20.87
N ALA A 244 21.43 16.53 19.81
CA ALA A 244 22.37 15.43 19.89
C ALA A 244 23.73 15.91 20.42
N VAL A 245 24.20 15.34 21.53
CA VAL A 245 25.45 15.77 22.20
C VAL A 245 26.70 15.25 21.49
N MET A 246 26.56 14.14 20.77
CA MET A 246 27.55 13.54 19.87
C MET A 246 26.85 12.56 18.94
N THR A 247 27.56 12.09 17.90
CA THR A 247 27.05 11.08 16.97
C THR A 247 28.03 9.92 16.82
N ILE A 248 27.52 8.70 16.96
CA ILE A 248 28.23 7.48 16.63
C ILE A 248 28.12 7.23 15.12
N THR A 249 29.25 6.98 14.48
CA THR A 249 29.37 6.65 13.05
C THR A 249 30.47 5.60 12.86
N SER A 250 30.82 5.25 11.62
CA SER A 250 31.94 4.34 11.31
C SER A 250 33.12 5.14 10.75
N GLY A 251 34.33 4.58 10.83
CA GLY A 251 35.53 5.23 10.29
C GLY A 251 35.38 5.59 8.81
N ARG A 252 34.73 4.71 8.03
CA ARG A 252 34.48 4.89 6.60
C ARG A 252 33.58 6.08 6.27
N ILE A 253 32.55 6.33 7.08
CA ILE A 253 31.57 7.41 6.83
C ILE A 253 32.10 8.75 7.34
N MET A 254 32.98 8.73 8.34
CA MET A 254 33.48 9.94 8.99
C MET A 254 34.12 10.94 8.02
N ASP A 255 34.80 10.44 6.98
CA ASP A 255 35.46 11.27 5.95
C ASP A 255 34.46 11.99 5.01
N GLU A 256 33.23 11.48 4.90
CA GLU A 256 32.17 12.03 4.04
C GLU A 256 31.27 13.04 4.79
N LEU A 257 31.42 13.13 6.12
CA LEU A 257 30.56 13.95 6.97
C LEU A 257 31.10 15.38 7.14
N PRO A 258 30.24 16.37 7.43
CA PRO A 258 30.67 17.76 7.51
C PRO A 258 31.64 17.96 8.67
N ALA A 259 32.81 18.50 8.37
CA ALA A 259 33.73 18.99 9.39
C ALA A 259 33.08 20.15 10.16
N GLY A 260 33.07 20.09 11.50
CA GLY A 260 32.38 21.09 12.31
C GLY A 260 32.61 20.91 13.81
N ARG A 261 31.85 21.66 14.62
CA ARG A 261 31.90 21.56 16.09
C ARG A 261 31.14 20.35 16.66
N HIS A 262 30.37 19.65 15.83
CA HIS A 262 29.65 18.46 16.25
C HIS A 262 30.64 17.31 16.48
N ARG A 263 30.47 16.58 17.60
CA ARG A 263 31.39 15.51 17.96
C ARG A 263 30.98 14.20 17.30
N TRP A 264 31.80 13.75 16.35
CA TRP A 264 31.69 12.44 15.72
C TRP A 264 32.60 11.43 16.43
N VAL A 265 32.10 10.22 16.64
CA VAL A 265 32.85 9.13 17.28
C VAL A 265 32.67 7.88 16.43
N SER A 266 33.77 7.21 16.10
CA SER A 266 33.69 5.91 15.44
C SER A 266 33.22 4.84 16.42
N VAL A 267 32.34 3.94 15.98
CA VAL A 267 31.95 2.76 16.77
C VAL A 267 33.15 1.85 17.07
N ASP A 268 34.14 1.85 16.19
CA ASP A 268 35.40 1.09 16.31
C ASP A 268 36.56 1.95 16.84
N ASP A 269 36.26 3.10 17.47
CA ASP A 269 37.30 3.93 18.07
C ASP A 269 38.12 3.09 19.09
N PRO A 270 39.46 3.10 19.02
CA PRO A 270 40.30 2.34 19.95
C PRO A 270 39.98 2.63 21.43
N LEU A 271 39.54 3.85 21.77
CA LEU A 271 39.13 4.22 23.12
C LEU A 271 37.83 3.53 23.55
N VAL A 272 36.93 3.21 22.63
CA VAL A 272 35.75 2.39 22.88
C VAL A 272 36.18 0.94 23.13
N ALA A 273 37.09 0.40 22.32
CA ALA A 273 37.59 -0.97 22.46
C ALA A 273 38.30 -1.22 23.81
N LEU A 274 38.91 -0.18 24.40
CA LEU A 274 39.59 -0.24 25.71
C LEU A 274 38.64 -0.19 26.92
N GLN A 275 37.34 0.02 26.72
CA GLN A 275 36.38 0.06 27.82
C GLN A 275 36.08 -1.32 28.39
N ALA A 276 35.48 -1.35 29.58
CA ALA A 276 35.01 -2.58 30.19
C ALA A 276 33.85 -3.20 29.39
N GLU A 277 33.83 -4.54 29.32
CA GLU A 277 32.76 -5.32 28.71
C GLU A 277 31.55 -5.50 29.64
N THR A 278 31.69 -5.15 30.92
CA THR A 278 30.58 -5.19 31.90
C THR A 278 29.64 -4.01 31.72
N ALA A 279 28.34 -4.26 31.79
CA ALA A 279 27.33 -3.21 31.68
C ALA A 279 27.52 -2.14 32.77
N PRO A 280 27.37 -0.84 32.43
CA PRO A 280 27.38 0.21 33.44
C PRO A 280 26.14 0.10 34.33
N ALA A 281 26.28 0.42 35.63
CA ALA A 281 25.17 0.43 36.57
C ALA A 281 24.26 1.65 36.34
N VAL A 282 23.42 1.61 35.31
CA VAL A 282 22.49 2.67 34.91
C VAL A 282 21.06 2.16 35.00
N ARG A 283 20.19 2.94 35.66
CA ARG A 283 18.76 2.65 35.70
C ARG A 283 18.03 3.49 34.67
N VAL A 284 17.33 2.84 33.74
CA VAL A 284 16.47 3.48 32.74
C VAL A 284 15.06 3.61 33.31
N ALA A 285 14.54 4.82 33.47
CA ALA A 285 13.16 5.02 33.91
C ALA A 285 12.19 4.93 32.72
N PRO A 286 10.96 4.41 32.90
CA PRO A 286 9.97 4.32 31.82
C PRO A 286 9.65 5.66 31.15
N ALA A 287 9.75 6.77 31.89
CA ALA A 287 9.49 8.11 31.35
C ALA A 287 10.65 8.65 30.50
N ASN A 288 11.85 8.07 30.57
CA ASN A 288 13.00 8.52 29.79
C ASN A 288 12.75 8.31 28.29
N ALA A 289 13.30 9.21 27.47
CA ALA A 289 13.27 9.05 26.03
C ALA A 289 14.11 7.84 25.61
N ALA A 290 13.55 6.97 24.77
CA ALA A 290 14.25 5.84 24.17
C ALA A 290 14.85 6.22 22.81
N TYR A 291 14.08 6.92 21.99
CA TYR A 291 14.55 7.41 20.70
C TYR A 291 13.79 8.64 20.23
N VAL A 292 14.41 9.36 19.30
CA VAL A 292 13.82 10.48 18.57
C VAL A 292 13.82 10.13 17.10
N ILE A 293 12.63 9.97 16.50
CA ILE A 293 12.50 9.71 15.05
C ILE A 293 11.92 10.93 14.36
N TYR A 294 12.57 11.38 13.30
CA TYR A 294 12.12 12.51 12.50
C TYR A 294 11.07 12.09 11.49
N THR A 295 9.98 12.84 11.46
CA THR A 295 8.91 12.70 10.48
C THR A 295 8.75 14.01 9.72
N SER A 296 8.17 13.96 8.53
CA SER A 296 7.79 15.16 7.77
C SER A 296 6.81 16.02 8.56
N GLY A 297 6.93 17.34 8.43
CA GLY A 297 6.11 18.30 9.17
C GLY A 297 5.22 19.13 8.24
N SER A 298 3.97 19.36 8.63
CA SER A 298 3.02 20.20 7.88
C SER A 298 3.47 21.67 7.75
N THR A 299 4.39 22.13 8.60
CA THR A 299 5.02 23.46 8.53
C THR A 299 6.22 23.52 7.58
N GLY A 300 6.52 22.42 6.89
CA GLY A 300 7.62 22.28 5.94
C GLY A 300 9.00 22.12 6.56
N ARG A 301 9.09 21.76 7.84
CA ARG A 301 10.32 21.30 8.50
C ARG A 301 10.08 19.96 9.19
N PRO A 302 11.03 19.01 9.14
CA PRO A 302 10.88 17.76 9.86
C PRO A 302 10.72 17.98 11.37
N LYS A 303 9.98 17.10 12.03
CA LYS A 303 9.70 17.13 13.47
C LYS A 303 10.18 15.85 14.15
N GLY A 304 10.98 15.97 15.20
CA GLY A 304 11.46 14.85 15.99
C GLY A 304 10.42 14.36 17.00
N VAL A 305 9.98 13.11 16.90
CA VAL A 305 9.03 12.47 17.83
C VAL A 305 9.82 11.75 18.93
N ALA A 306 9.65 12.18 20.19
CA ALA A 306 10.32 11.58 21.33
C ALA A 306 9.49 10.42 21.92
N VAL A 307 9.88 9.19 21.61
CA VAL A 307 9.28 7.97 22.17
C VAL A 307 9.94 7.63 23.50
N THR A 308 9.16 7.13 24.45
CA THR A 308 9.64 6.78 25.80
C THR A 308 9.97 5.30 25.93
N HIS A 309 10.84 4.94 26.87
CA HIS A 309 11.13 3.55 27.20
C HIS A 309 9.88 2.79 27.67
N GLY A 310 8.97 3.43 28.40
CA GLY A 310 7.72 2.81 28.86
C GLY A 310 6.77 2.47 27.72
N GLY A 311 6.58 3.37 26.76
CA GLY A 311 5.79 3.10 25.56
C GLY A 311 6.40 1.98 24.73
N LEU A 312 7.73 1.98 24.58
CA LEU A 312 8.46 0.93 23.86
C LEU A 312 8.39 -0.42 24.58
N ALA A 313 8.50 -0.45 25.90
CA ALA A 313 8.39 -1.66 26.70
C ALA A 313 6.99 -2.28 26.58
N ASN A 314 5.93 -1.48 26.64
CA ASN A 314 4.56 -1.96 26.38
C ASN A 314 4.43 -2.59 24.99
N TYR A 315 4.98 -1.90 23.97
CA TYR A 315 4.94 -2.40 22.59
C TYR A 315 5.63 -3.75 22.46
N VAL A 316 6.89 -3.84 22.91
CA VAL A 316 7.73 -5.04 22.77
C VAL A 316 7.19 -6.22 23.59
N ALA A 317 6.60 -5.97 24.76
CA ALA A 317 6.04 -7.02 25.60
C ALA A 317 4.73 -7.63 25.05
N THR A 318 3.96 -6.88 24.23
CA THR A 318 2.56 -7.26 23.93
C THR A 318 2.27 -7.42 22.44
N VAL A 319 2.92 -6.67 21.56
CA VAL A 319 2.62 -6.65 20.13
C VAL A 319 3.24 -7.82 19.37
N PRO A 320 4.53 -8.20 19.56
CA PRO A 320 5.15 -9.30 18.83
C PRO A 320 4.37 -10.61 18.90
N ALA A 321 3.96 -11.03 20.10
CA ALA A 321 3.16 -12.24 20.30
C ALA A 321 1.83 -12.19 19.52
N ARG A 322 1.19 -11.02 19.45
CA ARG A 322 -0.08 -10.83 18.75
C ARG A 322 0.04 -10.92 17.22
N VAL A 323 1.22 -10.63 16.66
CA VAL A 323 1.53 -10.81 15.23
C VAL A 323 2.32 -12.09 14.94
N GLY A 324 2.38 -13.01 15.91
CA GLY A 324 3.03 -14.31 15.77
C GLY A 324 4.56 -14.28 15.83
N PHE A 325 5.17 -13.17 16.25
CA PHE A 325 6.61 -13.05 16.43
C PHE A 325 6.97 -13.54 17.83
N ASP A 326 7.38 -14.81 17.94
CA ASP A 326 7.62 -15.53 19.19
C ASP A 326 9.05 -16.12 19.28
N GLY A 327 9.99 -15.54 18.54
CA GLY A 327 11.34 -16.05 18.36
C GLY A 327 11.51 -16.88 17.08
N GLY A 328 12.66 -16.76 16.44
CA GLY A 328 12.93 -17.32 15.12
C GLY A 328 13.85 -16.40 14.30
N ARG A 329 13.90 -16.59 12.98
CA ARG A 329 14.68 -15.76 12.07
C ARG A 329 13.82 -14.63 11.52
N SER A 330 14.20 -13.38 11.78
CA SER A 330 13.45 -12.21 11.29
C SER A 330 14.35 -11.36 10.41
N ALA A 331 13.83 -10.83 9.30
CA ALA A 331 14.58 -9.91 8.45
C ALA A 331 14.05 -8.48 8.53
N VAL A 332 14.92 -7.51 8.81
CA VAL A 332 14.58 -6.09 8.75
C VAL A 332 14.85 -5.55 7.35
N LEU A 333 13.78 -5.16 6.64
CA LEU A 333 13.88 -4.61 5.28
C LEU A 333 13.91 -3.08 5.25
N GLN A 334 13.36 -2.42 6.26
CA GLN A 334 13.30 -0.95 6.35
C GLN A 334 14.53 -0.33 7.00
N GLY A 335 14.87 0.89 6.59
CA GLY A 335 15.90 1.71 7.24
C GLY A 335 15.50 2.16 8.65
N GLN A 336 16.49 2.32 9.53
CA GLN A 336 16.28 2.69 10.94
C GLN A 336 15.91 4.17 11.16
N ALA A 337 15.95 5.01 10.12
CA ALA A 337 15.41 6.36 10.17
C ALA A 337 13.86 6.39 10.28
N THR A 338 13.20 5.23 10.15
CA THR A 338 11.77 5.03 10.37
C THR A 338 11.55 4.05 11.51
N ASP A 339 10.41 4.14 12.20
CA ASP A 339 10.07 3.23 13.28
C ASP A 339 9.41 1.93 12.82
N LEU A 340 9.13 1.76 11.51
CA LEU A 340 8.44 0.57 11.01
C LEU A 340 9.23 -0.71 11.32
N GLY A 341 10.54 -0.70 11.04
CA GLY A 341 11.44 -1.83 11.21
C GLY A 341 11.71 -2.19 12.67
N ASN A 342 11.45 -1.28 13.61
CA ASN A 342 11.72 -1.47 15.04
C ASN A 342 10.95 -2.65 15.63
N THR A 343 9.77 -2.99 15.09
CA THR A 343 9.05 -4.22 15.49
C THR A 343 9.93 -5.45 15.34
N VAL A 344 10.58 -5.59 14.19
CA VAL A 344 11.41 -6.77 13.87
C VAL A 344 12.70 -6.75 14.67
N VAL A 345 13.35 -5.58 14.75
CA VAL A 345 14.62 -5.42 15.46
C VAL A 345 14.45 -5.74 16.95
N PHE A 346 13.54 -5.05 17.63
CA PHE A 346 13.42 -5.17 19.08
C PHE A 346 12.77 -6.47 19.52
N ALA A 347 11.76 -6.98 18.79
CA ALA A 347 11.19 -8.28 19.09
C ALA A 347 12.26 -9.38 19.02
N SER A 348 13.10 -9.38 17.97
CA SER A 348 14.13 -10.40 17.81
C SER A 348 15.15 -10.36 18.95
N LEU A 349 15.61 -9.17 19.33
CA LEU A 349 16.62 -9.00 20.39
C LEU A 349 16.13 -9.43 21.78
N VAL A 350 14.85 -9.24 22.10
CA VAL A 350 14.34 -9.62 23.43
C VAL A 350 13.81 -11.06 23.49
N SER A 351 13.41 -11.65 22.36
CA SER A 351 12.83 -13.00 22.34
C SER A 351 13.87 -14.11 22.17
N GLY A 352 15.16 -13.77 22.01
CA GLY A 352 16.19 -14.73 21.61
C GLY A 352 16.12 -15.11 20.14
N GLY A 353 15.49 -14.29 19.30
CA GLY A 353 15.46 -14.45 17.85
C GLY A 353 16.81 -14.13 17.20
N ARG A 354 16.93 -14.48 15.93
CA ARG A 354 18.07 -14.19 15.06
C ARG A 354 17.66 -13.09 14.08
N LEU A 355 18.19 -11.88 14.27
CA LEU A 355 17.92 -10.72 13.44
C LEU A 355 18.83 -10.72 12.21
N HIS A 356 18.23 -10.91 11.04
CA HIS A 356 18.89 -10.75 9.75
C HIS A 356 18.78 -9.31 9.28
N ILE A 357 19.93 -8.72 8.93
CA ILE A 357 20.06 -7.38 8.36
C ILE A 357 20.67 -7.55 6.95
N PRO A 358 19.85 -7.69 5.90
CA PRO A 358 20.36 -7.75 4.54
C PRO A 358 21.00 -6.40 4.15
N ALA A 359 21.98 -6.48 3.25
CA ALA A 359 22.68 -5.31 2.71
C ALA A 359 21.74 -4.41 1.88
N ASP A 360 22.15 -3.17 1.67
CA ASP A 360 21.32 -2.15 1.00
C ASP A 360 20.97 -2.51 -0.45
N ASP A 361 21.91 -3.09 -1.19
CA ASP A 361 21.70 -3.58 -2.55
C ASP A 361 20.63 -4.69 -2.56
N VAL A 362 20.71 -5.63 -1.62
CA VAL A 362 19.72 -6.70 -1.46
C VAL A 362 18.33 -6.15 -1.20
N VAL A 363 18.14 -5.23 -0.24
CA VAL A 363 16.80 -4.73 0.13
C VAL A 363 16.16 -3.83 -0.94
N THR A 364 16.94 -3.33 -1.89
CA THR A 364 16.43 -2.52 -3.02
C THR A 364 16.09 -3.34 -4.25
N ASP A 365 16.54 -4.60 -4.32
CA ASP A 365 16.23 -5.54 -5.40
C ASP A 365 15.21 -6.58 -4.92
N ALA A 366 14.00 -6.53 -5.51
CA ALA A 366 12.92 -7.44 -5.18
C ALA A 366 13.26 -8.93 -5.36
N VAL A 367 14.08 -9.26 -6.37
CA VAL A 367 14.54 -10.64 -6.61
C VAL A 367 15.51 -11.04 -5.51
N ALA A 368 16.48 -10.18 -5.20
CA ALA A 368 17.46 -10.45 -4.15
C ALA A 368 16.80 -10.60 -2.78
N VAL A 369 15.80 -9.76 -2.43
CA VAL A 369 15.01 -9.93 -1.20
C VAL A 369 14.34 -11.29 -1.17
N ARG A 370 13.62 -11.68 -2.23
CA ARG A 370 12.93 -12.97 -2.30
C ARG A 370 13.89 -14.14 -2.09
N ASP A 371 15.01 -14.11 -2.80
CA ASP A 371 15.99 -15.17 -2.75
C ASP A 371 16.61 -15.23 -1.35
N TYR A 372 16.93 -14.08 -0.74
CA TYR A 372 17.39 -13.98 0.65
C TYR A 372 16.39 -14.55 1.65
N LEU A 373 15.10 -14.20 1.56
CA LEU A 373 14.06 -14.70 2.46
C LEU A 373 13.96 -16.23 2.42
N THR A 374 14.13 -16.81 1.23
CA THR A 374 14.06 -18.25 1.00
C THR A 374 15.32 -18.96 1.50
N GLU A 375 16.50 -18.52 1.07
CA GLU A 375 17.79 -19.12 1.41
C GLU A 375 18.08 -19.05 2.91
N GLN A 376 17.78 -17.91 3.53
CA GLN A 376 17.99 -17.70 4.96
C GLN A 376 16.82 -18.25 5.82
N ARG A 377 15.78 -18.81 5.17
CA ARG A 377 14.59 -19.38 5.83
C ARG A 377 13.97 -18.40 6.84
N ILE A 378 13.76 -17.16 6.40
CA ILE A 378 13.22 -16.10 7.25
C ILE A 378 11.78 -16.42 7.65
N ASP A 379 11.51 -16.44 8.95
CA ASP A 379 10.22 -16.77 9.54
C ASP A 379 9.30 -15.54 9.61
N PHE A 380 9.89 -14.36 9.81
CA PHE A 380 9.16 -13.12 10.11
C PHE A 380 9.65 -11.93 9.30
N VAL A 381 8.71 -11.22 8.69
CA VAL A 381 8.97 -9.96 8.00
C VAL A 381 7.87 -8.95 8.34
N LYS A 382 8.26 -7.71 8.59
CA LYS A 382 7.35 -6.56 8.57
C LYS A 382 7.74 -5.64 7.42
N ALA A 383 6.80 -5.35 6.53
CA ALA A 383 7.05 -4.58 5.32
C ALA A 383 5.84 -3.71 4.96
N VAL A 384 6.09 -2.73 4.11
CA VAL A 384 5.03 -1.87 3.56
C VAL A 384 4.34 -2.59 2.40
N PRO A 385 3.01 -2.44 2.23
CA PRO A 385 2.26 -3.04 1.13
C PRO A 385 2.91 -2.87 -0.26
N SER A 386 3.39 -1.67 -0.59
CA SER A 386 4.07 -1.41 -1.87
C SER A 386 5.34 -2.23 -2.08
N HIS A 387 6.13 -2.43 -1.04
CA HIS A 387 7.33 -3.27 -1.10
C HIS A 387 6.93 -4.73 -1.34
N VAL A 388 5.94 -5.25 -0.61
CA VAL A 388 5.45 -6.63 -0.78
C VAL A 388 4.87 -6.85 -2.18
N ALA A 389 4.12 -5.88 -2.71
CA ALA A 389 3.61 -5.93 -4.08
C ALA A 389 4.74 -6.03 -5.11
N ALA A 390 5.85 -5.31 -4.90
CA ALA A 390 7.03 -5.37 -5.78
C ALA A 390 7.76 -6.74 -5.74
N LEU A 391 7.74 -7.44 -4.59
CA LEU A 391 8.28 -8.81 -4.48
C LEU A 391 7.43 -9.84 -5.24
N GLY A 392 6.15 -9.55 -5.42
CA GLY A 392 5.15 -10.47 -5.95
C GLY A 392 4.49 -11.31 -4.84
N ALA A 393 3.19 -11.57 -4.98
CA ALA A 393 2.36 -12.18 -3.93
C ALA A 393 2.78 -13.60 -3.48
N GLY A 394 3.60 -14.30 -4.27
CA GLY A 394 4.13 -15.62 -3.91
C GLY A 394 5.27 -15.60 -2.89
N VAL A 395 5.86 -14.41 -2.61
CA VAL A 395 6.98 -14.27 -1.67
C VAL A 395 6.43 -14.10 -0.26
N MET A 396 6.51 -15.18 0.51
CA MET A 396 5.99 -15.23 1.88
C MET A 396 7.04 -15.79 2.85
N PRO A 397 7.25 -15.15 4.01
CA PRO A 397 8.12 -15.68 5.05
C PRO A 397 7.58 -17.00 5.61
N GLY A 398 8.39 -17.72 6.38
CA GLY A 398 8.08 -19.05 6.88
C GLY A 398 6.89 -19.11 7.83
N ARG A 399 6.60 -18.03 8.58
CA ARG A 399 5.57 -18.04 9.64
C ARG A 399 4.62 -16.85 9.59
N ALA A 400 5.11 -15.62 9.54
CA ALA A 400 4.24 -14.44 9.53
C ALA A 400 4.77 -13.24 8.73
N LEU A 401 3.87 -12.65 7.95
CA LEU A 401 4.05 -11.37 7.27
C LEU A 401 3.18 -10.30 7.93
N VAL A 402 3.80 -9.20 8.34
CA VAL A 402 3.11 -8.04 8.90
C VAL A 402 3.19 -6.88 7.92
N LEU A 403 2.03 -6.48 7.41
CA LEU A 403 1.86 -5.26 6.63
C LEU A 403 1.74 -4.08 7.58
N GLY A 404 2.35 -2.95 7.23
CA GLY A 404 2.14 -1.71 7.97
C GLY A 404 2.73 -0.52 7.24
N GLY A 405 2.42 0.68 7.73
CA GLY A 405 2.95 1.91 7.17
C GLY A 405 2.19 2.43 5.96
N GLU A 406 1.36 1.65 5.26
CA GLU A 406 0.47 2.09 4.17
C GLU A 406 -0.88 1.36 4.23
N ALA A 407 -1.89 1.87 3.51
CA ALA A 407 -3.10 1.11 3.26
C ALA A 407 -2.79 -0.03 2.27
N ALA A 408 -3.21 -1.25 2.59
CA ALA A 408 -3.10 -2.39 1.67
C ALA A 408 -4.35 -2.47 0.80
N SER A 409 -4.19 -2.75 -0.50
CA SER A 409 -5.34 -3.01 -1.38
C SER A 409 -5.93 -4.39 -1.07
N ALA A 410 -7.25 -4.52 -1.26
CA ALA A 410 -7.94 -5.80 -1.11
C ALA A 410 -7.36 -6.90 -2.04
N GLU A 411 -6.96 -6.51 -3.25
CA GLU A 411 -6.31 -7.39 -4.22
C GLU A 411 -4.97 -7.95 -3.72
N LEU A 412 -4.10 -7.08 -3.19
CA LEU A 412 -2.82 -7.50 -2.62
C LEU A 412 -3.07 -8.47 -1.45
N VAL A 413 -3.99 -8.12 -0.54
CA VAL A 413 -4.31 -8.96 0.61
C VAL A 413 -4.86 -10.33 0.17
N ALA A 414 -5.74 -10.37 -0.83
CA ALA A 414 -6.28 -11.62 -1.37
C ALA A 414 -5.15 -12.51 -1.92
N GLY A 415 -4.23 -11.93 -2.71
CA GLY A 415 -3.07 -12.65 -3.24
C GLY A 415 -2.15 -13.19 -2.15
N LEU A 416 -1.88 -12.40 -1.11
CA LEU A 416 -1.05 -12.81 0.03
C LEU A 416 -1.71 -13.93 0.83
N LEU A 417 -3.01 -13.85 1.08
CA LEU A 417 -3.74 -14.90 1.80
C LEU A 417 -3.80 -16.21 1.01
N ALA A 418 -3.96 -16.14 -0.31
CA ALA A 418 -3.89 -17.32 -1.18
C ALA A 418 -2.51 -17.98 -1.13
N ALA A 419 -1.43 -17.19 -1.06
CA ALA A 419 -0.07 -17.70 -0.90
C ALA A 419 0.23 -18.17 0.53
N ALA A 420 -0.38 -17.58 1.56
CA ALA A 420 -0.01 -17.76 2.97
C ALA A 420 -0.23 -19.20 3.49
N GLY A 421 -1.27 -19.91 3.04
CA GLY A 421 -1.63 -21.18 3.66
C GLY A 421 -1.97 -21.00 5.14
N ASP A 422 -1.28 -21.70 6.04
CA ASP A 422 -1.44 -21.62 7.50
C ASP A 422 -0.70 -20.44 8.15
N ARG A 423 0.17 -19.76 7.39
CA ARG A 423 1.00 -18.65 7.85
C ARG A 423 0.17 -17.41 8.15
N GLY A 424 0.64 -16.61 9.12
CA GLY A 424 -0.04 -15.40 9.53
C GLY A 424 0.17 -14.24 8.56
N VAL A 425 -0.90 -13.62 8.08
CA VAL A 425 -0.86 -12.32 7.42
C VAL A 425 -1.56 -11.30 8.32
N PHE A 426 -0.85 -10.25 8.71
CA PHE A 426 -1.35 -9.25 9.63
C PHE A 426 -1.31 -7.87 9.00
N ASN A 427 -2.28 -7.02 9.35
CA ASN A 427 -2.18 -5.58 9.14
C ASN A 427 -1.91 -4.90 10.48
N HIS A 428 -0.99 -3.94 10.49
CA HIS A 428 -0.58 -3.24 11.70
C HIS A 428 -0.52 -1.74 11.45
N TYR A 429 -1.25 -1.00 12.27
CA TYR A 429 -1.43 0.44 12.12
C TYR A 429 -0.91 1.19 13.33
N GLY A 430 -0.18 2.27 13.08
CA GLY A 430 -0.06 3.40 13.98
C GLY A 430 0.91 4.45 13.48
N PRO A 431 0.73 5.72 13.89
CA PRO A 431 1.70 6.77 13.66
C PRO A 431 2.89 6.68 14.63
N THR A 432 4.00 7.32 14.28
CA THR A 432 5.22 7.38 15.11
C THR A 432 4.96 7.98 16.49
N GLU A 433 4.04 8.94 16.58
CA GLU A 433 3.60 9.57 17.82
C GLU A 433 2.94 8.62 18.83
N THR A 434 2.63 7.40 18.41
CA THR A 434 2.04 6.35 19.25
C THR A 434 2.90 5.09 19.31
N THR A 435 4.22 5.24 19.15
CA THR A 435 5.21 4.15 19.28
C THR A 435 4.93 2.98 18.34
N ILE A 436 5.39 3.09 17.08
CA ILE A 436 5.42 2.02 16.06
C ILE A 436 4.03 1.57 15.55
N GLY A 437 3.12 1.16 16.43
CA GLY A 437 1.79 0.71 16.04
C GLY A 437 0.88 0.37 17.22
N VAL A 438 -0.40 0.66 17.07
CA VAL A 438 -1.43 0.65 18.13
C VAL A 438 -2.66 -0.16 17.80
N ALA A 439 -2.82 -0.61 16.56
CA ALA A 439 -3.88 -1.52 16.15
C ALA A 439 -3.31 -2.66 15.31
N THR A 440 -3.90 -3.85 15.46
CA THR A 440 -3.50 -5.05 14.70
C THR A 440 -4.73 -5.85 14.29
N ALA A 441 -4.80 -6.21 13.02
CA ALA A 441 -5.73 -7.19 12.46
C ALA A 441 -4.97 -8.42 11.97
N ARG A 442 -5.49 -9.62 12.24
CA ARG A 442 -5.12 -10.82 11.49
C ARG A 442 -6.03 -10.87 10.27
N LEU A 443 -5.46 -10.80 9.08
CA LEU A 443 -6.23 -10.73 7.85
C LEU A 443 -6.83 -12.10 7.52
N SER A 444 -8.04 -12.09 6.98
CA SER A 444 -8.80 -13.27 6.58
C SER A 444 -9.35 -13.10 5.17
N PRO A 445 -9.66 -14.21 4.46
CA PRO A 445 -10.28 -14.13 3.13
C PRO A 445 -11.59 -13.33 3.12
N GLN A 446 -12.37 -13.40 4.21
CA GLN A 446 -13.61 -12.64 4.37
C GLN A 446 -13.34 -11.12 4.41
N ALA A 447 -12.31 -10.70 5.14
CA ALA A 447 -11.92 -9.29 5.20
C ALA A 447 -11.49 -8.77 3.82
N ALA A 448 -10.73 -9.56 3.05
CA ALA A 448 -10.32 -9.20 1.69
C ALA A 448 -11.52 -9.05 0.74
N ALA A 449 -12.50 -9.95 0.81
CA ALA A 449 -13.69 -9.92 -0.03
C ALA A 449 -14.58 -8.69 0.20
N SER A 450 -14.55 -8.10 1.41
CA SER A 450 -15.32 -6.89 1.73
C SER A 450 -14.81 -5.61 1.07
N GLY A 451 -13.61 -5.64 0.46
CA GLY A 451 -12.95 -4.47 -0.11
C GLY A 451 -12.33 -3.50 0.92
N ALA A 452 -12.64 -3.66 2.20
CA ALA A 452 -12.15 -2.81 3.29
C ALA A 452 -11.18 -3.57 4.19
N VAL A 453 -9.87 -3.38 3.97
CA VAL A 453 -8.85 -4.04 4.80
C VAL A 453 -8.85 -3.40 6.21
N PRO A 454 -9.16 -4.17 7.27
CA PRO A 454 -9.21 -3.63 8.62
C PRO A 454 -7.81 -3.26 9.11
N ILE A 455 -7.71 -2.17 9.85
CA ILE A 455 -6.52 -1.86 10.67
C ILE A 455 -6.57 -2.63 12.01
N GLY A 456 -7.75 -3.13 12.39
CA GLY A 456 -7.96 -4.09 13.48
C GLY A 456 -8.38 -3.46 14.78
N THR A 457 -8.01 -4.10 15.89
CA THR A 457 -8.42 -3.69 17.25
C THR A 457 -7.22 -3.16 18.05
N PRO A 458 -7.43 -2.34 19.09
CA PRO A 458 -6.34 -1.76 19.87
C PRO A 458 -5.43 -2.82 20.51
N VAL A 459 -4.14 -2.51 20.60
CA VAL A 459 -3.15 -3.30 21.35
C VAL A 459 -3.26 -3.05 22.86
N ALA A 460 -2.54 -3.83 23.66
CA ALA A 460 -2.58 -3.75 25.12
C ALA A 460 -2.26 -2.33 25.63
N ASN A 461 -2.96 -1.92 26.69
CA ASN A 461 -2.86 -0.63 27.36
C ASN A 461 -3.03 0.57 26.42
N THR A 462 -3.75 0.38 25.33
CA THR A 462 -4.00 1.38 24.29
C THR A 462 -5.49 1.44 23.97
N ARG A 463 -6.01 2.65 23.81
CA ARG A 463 -7.42 2.94 23.55
C ARG A 463 -7.52 3.76 22.27
N LEU A 464 -8.49 3.44 21.45
CA LEU A 464 -8.76 4.07 20.16
C LEU A 464 -10.17 4.65 20.20
N TYR A 465 -10.27 5.94 19.87
CA TYR A 465 -11.54 6.65 19.83
C TYR A 465 -11.77 7.21 18.43
N VAL A 466 -12.96 6.97 17.87
CA VAL A 466 -13.38 7.58 16.61
C VAL A 466 -14.36 8.68 16.99
N LEU A 467 -13.95 9.93 16.78
CA LEU A 467 -14.64 11.11 17.29
C LEU A 467 -15.03 12.07 16.17
N ASP A 468 -16.09 12.83 16.40
CA ASP A 468 -16.46 13.97 15.56
C ASP A 468 -15.63 15.23 15.90
N GLU A 469 -15.91 16.32 15.21
CA GLU A 469 -15.24 17.63 15.41
C GLU A 469 -15.46 18.22 16.82
N ARG A 470 -16.42 17.69 17.58
CA ARG A 470 -16.77 18.10 18.94
C ARG A 470 -16.25 17.14 20.01
N LEU A 471 -15.37 16.21 19.63
CA LEU A 471 -14.81 15.16 20.48
C LEU A 471 -15.87 14.23 21.08
N GLN A 472 -17.01 14.04 20.39
CA GLN A 472 -18.02 13.05 20.74
C GLN A 472 -17.79 11.75 19.95
N PRO A 473 -18.03 10.57 20.55
CA PRO A 473 -17.95 9.31 19.82
C PRO A 473 -18.99 9.27 18.70
N VAL A 474 -18.59 8.73 17.55
CA VAL A 474 -19.51 8.52 16.42
C VAL A 474 -20.15 7.13 16.46
N PRO A 475 -21.35 6.93 15.89
CA PRO A 475 -21.99 5.62 15.80
C PRO A 475 -21.17 4.61 14.98
N VAL A 476 -21.41 3.32 15.19
CA VAL A 476 -20.76 2.25 14.43
C VAL A 476 -21.08 2.38 12.92
N GLY A 477 -20.04 2.30 12.09
CA GLY A 477 -20.13 2.49 10.64
C GLY A 477 -19.93 3.94 10.17
N VAL A 478 -19.99 4.92 11.08
CA VAL A 478 -19.75 6.34 10.75
C VAL A 478 -18.26 6.63 10.80
N ALA A 479 -17.77 7.35 9.79
CA ALA A 479 -16.39 7.83 9.78
C ALA A 479 -16.22 9.03 10.71
N GLY A 480 -15.19 9.00 11.55
CA GLY A 480 -14.75 10.12 12.36
C GLY A 480 -13.24 10.17 12.42
N GLU A 481 -12.69 11.19 13.07
CA GLU A 481 -11.25 11.31 13.27
C GLU A 481 -10.78 10.34 14.36
N LEU A 482 -9.67 9.66 14.10
CA LEU A 482 -9.08 8.68 15.02
C LEU A 482 -8.19 9.37 16.05
N TYR A 483 -8.42 9.03 17.32
CA TYR A 483 -7.62 9.46 18.46
C TYR A 483 -7.07 8.25 19.19
N VAL A 484 -5.84 8.36 19.67
CA VAL A 484 -5.14 7.28 20.37
C VAL A 484 -4.83 7.71 21.79
N ALA A 485 -5.08 6.88 22.80
CA ALA A 485 -4.74 7.14 24.18
C ALA A 485 -4.07 5.91 24.82
N GLY A 486 -3.26 6.11 25.87
CA GLY A 486 -2.68 5.00 26.64
C GLY A 486 -1.15 5.00 26.71
N ALA A 487 -0.58 3.83 27.03
CA ALA A 487 0.82 3.67 27.38
C ALA A 487 1.79 4.01 26.24
N GLN A 488 1.35 3.82 24.99
CA GLN A 488 2.19 3.98 23.80
C GLN A 488 2.31 5.41 23.27
N LEU A 489 1.69 6.40 23.93
CA LEU A 489 1.87 7.80 23.53
C LEU A 489 3.32 8.24 23.67
N ALA A 490 3.85 8.83 22.60
CA ALA A 490 5.11 9.56 22.66
C ALA A 490 5.02 10.71 23.68
N ARG A 491 6.18 11.17 24.14
CA ARG A 491 6.25 12.34 25.03
C ARG A 491 5.68 13.58 24.33
N GLY A 492 6.02 13.74 23.07
CA GLY A 492 5.66 14.86 22.21
C GLY A 492 6.70 15.08 21.11
N TYR A 493 6.69 16.28 20.52
CA TYR A 493 7.70 16.71 19.56
C TYR A 493 8.85 17.44 20.27
N VAL A 494 10.10 17.04 20.01
CA VAL A 494 11.30 17.60 20.65
C VAL A 494 11.40 19.09 20.40
N GLY A 495 11.50 19.90 21.47
CA GLY A 495 11.63 21.36 21.36
C GLY A 495 10.41 22.09 20.78
N ARG A 496 9.25 21.45 20.63
CA ARG A 496 8.06 22.01 19.95
C ARG A 496 6.80 21.93 20.84
N PRO A 497 6.68 22.74 21.89
CA PRO A 497 5.52 22.68 22.80
C PRO A 497 4.19 23.04 22.13
N GLY A 498 4.17 24.01 21.20
CA GLY A 498 2.96 24.41 20.47
C GLY A 498 2.37 23.26 19.63
N PRO A 499 3.11 22.73 18.63
CA PRO A 499 2.66 21.57 17.86
C PRO A 499 2.36 20.33 18.71
N THR A 500 3.07 20.18 19.84
CA THR A 500 2.77 19.10 20.79
C THR A 500 1.39 19.29 21.42
N ALA A 501 1.07 20.49 21.90
CA ALA A 501 -0.24 20.77 22.51
C ALA A 501 -1.40 20.67 21.51
N GLU A 502 -1.17 20.98 20.24
CA GLU A 502 -2.16 20.85 19.17
C GLU A 502 -2.51 19.39 18.83
N ARG A 503 -1.54 18.47 18.96
CA ARG A 503 -1.72 17.06 18.58
C ARG A 503 -1.89 16.11 19.77
N PHE A 504 -1.27 16.39 20.90
CA PHE A 504 -1.37 15.61 22.14
C PHE A 504 -2.32 16.30 23.12
N VAL A 505 -3.61 16.22 22.82
CA VAL A 505 -4.69 16.95 23.50
C VAL A 505 -5.17 16.22 24.76
N ALA A 506 -5.96 16.92 25.58
CA ALA A 506 -6.66 16.30 26.70
C ALA A 506 -7.70 15.31 26.19
N CYS A 507 -7.73 14.10 26.75
CA CYS A 507 -8.75 13.11 26.42
C CYS A 507 -9.99 13.35 27.30
N PRO A 508 -11.19 13.58 26.71
CA PRO A 508 -12.42 13.77 27.49
C PRO A 508 -12.82 12.51 28.28
N PHE A 509 -12.22 11.35 27.95
CA PHE A 509 -12.41 10.07 28.64
C PHE A 509 -11.26 9.73 29.60
N GLY A 510 -10.34 10.68 29.85
CA GLY A 510 -9.27 10.58 30.84
C GLY A 510 -7.85 10.50 30.24
N GLY A 511 -6.93 11.28 30.82
CA GLY A 511 -5.52 11.33 30.41
C GLY A 511 -5.27 12.22 29.17
N ARG A 512 -4.23 11.89 28.39
CA ARG A 512 -3.92 12.53 27.10
C ARG A 512 -4.31 11.61 25.96
N MET A 513 -4.62 12.18 24.80
CA MET A 513 -4.79 11.46 23.54
C MET A 513 -4.03 12.16 22.41
N TYR A 514 -3.60 11.38 21.41
CA TYR A 514 -2.98 11.87 20.19
C TYR A 514 -4.01 11.90 19.06
N ARG A 515 -4.14 13.07 18.42
CA ARG A 515 -4.97 13.33 17.24
C ARG A 515 -4.23 12.92 15.97
N THR A 516 -4.64 11.82 15.34
CA THR A 516 -3.87 11.21 14.24
C THR A 516 -3.96 11.98 12.93
N GLY A 517 -5.09 12.66 12.68
CA GLY A 517 -5.46 13.19 11.37
C GLY A 517 -5.99 12.14 10.40
N ASP A 518 -6.10 10.88 10.83
CA ASP A 518 -6.67 9.79 10.03
C ASP A 518 -8.18 9.69 10.31
N LEU A 519 -8.96 9.47 9.26
CA LEU A 519 -10.38 9.12 9.35
C LEU A 519 -10.50 7.60 9.46
N ALA A 520 -11.31 7.13 10.39
CA ALA A 520 -11.61 5.71 10.57
C ALA A 520 -13.07 5.50 10.93
N ARG A 521 -13.55 4.27 10.81
CA ARG A 521 -14.87 3.85 11.29
C ARG A 521 -14.78 2.50 11.99
N TRP A 522 -15.61 2.30 13.00
CA TRP A 522 -15.82 0.99 13.60
C TRP A 522 -16.70 0.12 12.71
N THR A 523 -16.34 -1.15 12.55
CA THR A 523 -17.24 -2.18 12.02
C THR A 523 -18.17 -2.69 13.12
N ALA A 524 -19.25 -3.37 12.73
CA ALA A 524 -20.15 -4.04 13.68
C ALA A 524 -19.42 -5.07 14.57
N GLY A 525 -18.33 -5.66 14.05
CA GLY A 525 -17.49 -6.62 14.78
C GLY A 525 -16.47 -6.01 15.73
N GLY A 526 -16.39 -4.67 15.83
CA GLY A 526 -15.42 -3.99 16.69
C GLY A 526 -14.00 -3.93 16.13
N GLU A 527 -13.87 -3.98 14.80
CA GLU A 527 -12.61 -3.68 14.13
C GLU A 527 -12.65 -2.27 13.55
N LEU A 528 -11.50 -1.60 13.48
CA LEU A 528 -11.37 -0.33 12.78
C LEU A 528 -11.03 -0.56 11.31
N VAL A 529 -11.63 0.26 10.46
CA VAL A 529 -11.32 0.39 9.04
C VAL A 529 -10.85 1.82 8.77
N PHE A 530 -9.74 1.94 8.05
CA PHE A 530 -9.22 3.24 7.59
C PHE A 530 -10.13 3.83 6.50
N ALA A 531 -10.51 5.09 6.65
CA ALA A 531 -11.46 5.79 5.78
C ALA A 531 -10.83 7.02 5.07
N GLY A 532 -9.53 7.27 5.25
CA GLY A 532 -8.81 8.36 4.63
C GLY A 532 -8.13 9.27 5.64
N ARG A 533 -7.84 10.51 5.24
CA ARG A 533 -7.21 11.54 6.09
C ARG A 533 -7.95 12.86 6.00
N VAL A 534 -7.85 13.65 7.07
CA VAL A 534 -8.41 15.02 7.12
C VAL A 534 -7.48 16.04 6.47
N ASP A 535 -6.19 15.74 6.38
CA ASP A 535 -5.15 16.59 5.81
C ASP A 535 -4.56 15.99 4.52
N ASP A 536 -3.68 16.77 3.86
CA ASP A 536 -3.06 16.38 2.59
C ASP A 536 -1.84 15.47 2.75
N GLN A 537 -1.60 14.97 3.97
CA GLN A 537 -0.50 14.06 4.24
C GLN A 537 -0.74 12.73 3.53
N VAL A 538 0.32 12.19 2.97
CA VAL A 538 0.29 10.95 2.20
C VAL A 538 1.38 9.99 2.65
N LYS A 539 1.22 8.72 2.28
CA LYS A 539 2.23 7.68 2.44
C LYS A 539 2.67 7.23 1.06
N ILE A 540 3.95 7.41 0.76
CA ILE A 540 4.56 7.02 -0.52
C ILE A 540 5.71 6.07 -0.21
N ARG A 541 5.61 4.82 -0.65
CA ARG A 541 6.63 3.77 -0.45
C ARG A 541 6.99 3.56 1.03
N GLY A 542 6.02 3.70 1.92
CA GLY A 542 6.16 3.58 3.37
C GLY A 542 6.59 4.85 4.07
N PHE A 543 7.00 5.89 3.33
CA PHE A 543 7.42 7.15 3.91
C PHE A 543 6.24 8.07 4.11
N ARG A 544 6.19 8.66 5.29
CA ARG A 544 5.26 9.74 5.61
C ARG A 544 5.73 11.00 4.89
N VAL A 545 4.95 11.47 3.92
CA VAL A 545 5.28 12.64 3.09
C VAL A 545 4.23 13.73 3.32
N GLU A 546 4.72 14.94 3.52
CA GLU A 546 3.90 16.15 3.58
C GLU A 546 4.15 16.95 2.31
N PRO A 547 3.21 17.01 1.35
CA PRO A 547 3.39 17.82 0.13
C PRO A 547 3.72 19.29 0.43
N GLY A 548 3.28 19.80 1.59
CA GLY A 548 3.65 21.11 2.11
C GLY A 548 5.16 21.30 2.37
N GLU A 549 5.90 20.26 2.77
CA GLU A 549 7.37 20.31 2.94
C GLU A 549 8.07 20.49 1.60
N VAL A 550 7.63 19.73 0.59
CA VAL A 550 8.13 19.84 -0.78
C VAL A 550 7.83 21.23 -1.35
N ARG A 551 6.57 21.67 -1.20
CA ARG A 551 6.12 23.01 -1.59
C ARG A 551 6.99 24.10 -0.96
N ALA A 552 7.28 24.01 0.34
CA ALA A 552 8.06 25.01 1.07
C ALA A 552 9.54 25.07 0.63
N VAL A 553 10.10 23.97 0.12
CA VAL A 553 11.45 23.97 -0.48
C VAL A 553 11.42 24.62 -1.86
N LEU A 554 10.49 24.19 -2.73
CA LEU A 554 10.39 24.72 -4.09
C LEU A 554 10.06 26.22 -4.11
N ALA A 555 9.21 26.68 -3.19
CA ALA A 555 8.83 28.09 -3.05
C ALA A 555 10.00 29.03 -2.67
N ARG A 556 11.18 28.49 -2.30
CA ARG A 556 12.37 29.31 -1.99
C ARG A 556 13.19 29.65 -3.23
N HIS A 557 12.93 29.02 -4.37
CA HIS A 557 13.63 29.34 -5.60
C HIS A 557 13.19 30.71 -6.14
N GLU A 558 14.12 31.59 -6.51
CA GLU A 558 13.80 32.96 -6.94
C GLU A 558 12.89 33.01 -8.19
N GLY A 559 12.98 32.00 -9.05
CA GLY A 559 12.13 31.85 -10.23
C GLY A 559 10.73 31.27 -9.97
N VAL A 560 10.35 30.98 -8.71
CA VAL A 560 9.03 30.44 -8.34
C VAL A 560 8.18 31.54 -7.68
N THR A 561 7.04 31.85 -8.28
CA THR A 561 6.06 32.82 -7.76
C THR A 561 5.00 32.13 -6.90
N ASP A 562 4.49 30.98 -7.32
CA ASP A 562 3.62 30.13 -6.52
C ASP A 562 3.84 28.65 -6.86
N VAL A 563 3.50 27.75 -5.95
CA VAL A 563 3.66 26.31 -6.14
C VAL A 563 2.64 25.53 -5.33
N ALA A 564 2.08 24.49 -5.96
CA ALA A 564 1.30 23.44 -5.31
C ALA A 564 1.98 22.10 -5.51
N VAL A 565 2.00 21.25 -4.48
CA VAL A 565 2.48 19.86 -4.61
C VAL A 565 1.33 18.95 -4.23
N VAL A 566 1.03 17.97 -5.08
CA VAL A 566 -0.05 17.01 -4.87
C VAL A 566 0.45 15.61 -5.20
N VAL A 567 -0.28 14.60 -4.72
CA VAL A 567 -0.07 13.22 -5.13
C VAL A 567 -1.04 12.86 -6.24
N ARG A 568 -0.51 12.31 -7.34
CA ARG A 568 -1.28 11.71 -8.44
C ARG A 568 -0.61 10.39 -8.82
N ASP A 569 -1.41 9.34 -9.01
CA ASP A 569 -0.92 8.00 -9.38
C ASP A 569 0.23 7.51 -8.48
N GLU A 570 0.10 7.72 -7.16
CA GLU A 570 1.11 7.41 -6.13
C GLU A 570 2.47 8.14 -6.27
N ARG A 571 2.48 9.27 -6.99
CA ARG A 571 3.67 10.08 -7.26
C ARG A 571 3.48 11.53 -6.83
N LEU A 572 4.55 12.19 -6.41
CA LEU A 572 4.55 13.63 -6.14
C LEU A 572 4.66 14.42 -7.44
N VAL A 573 3.70 15.31 -7.68
CA VAL A 573 3.71 16.25 -8.81
C VAL A 573 3.71 17.66 -8.26
N ALA A 574 4.66 18.48 -8.70
CA ALA A 574 4.71 19.90 -8.38
C ALA A 574 4.11 20.71 -9.53
N TYR A 575 3.19 21.61 -9.24
CA TYR A 575 2.61 22.57 -10.18
C TYR A 575 3.12 23.94 -9.82
N VAL A 576 3.81 24.59 -10.75
CA VAL A 576 4.63 25.77 -10.46
C VAL A 576 4.21 26.93 -11.35
N VAL A 577 4.04 28.10 -10.73
CA VAL A 577 3.86 29.38 -11.41
C VAL A 577 5.16 30.15 -11.29
N GLY A 578 5.78 30.50 -12.41
CA GLY A 578 7.06 31.22 -12.43
C GLY A 578 7.90 30.94 -13.67
N THR A 579 9.16 31.33 -13.63
CA THR A 579 10.14 31.17 -14.72
C THR A 579 11.12 30.02 -14.50
N ALA A 580 11.11 29.41 -13.31
CA ALA A 580 12.01 28.31 -12.98
C ALA A 580 11.68 27.05 -13.79
N GLY A 581 12.71 26.43 -14.36
CA GLY A 581 12.57 25.20 -15.15
C GLY A 581 12.41 23.95 -14.28
N GLU A 582 11.87 22.88 -14.86
CA GLU A 582 11.70 21.59 -14.17
C GLU A 582 13.04 21.03 -13.63
N ALA A 583 14.08 21.02 -14.47
CA ALA A 583 15.40 20.51 -14.08
C ALA A 583 16.01 21.29 -12.90
N GLU A 584 15.85 22.62 -12.87
CA GLU A 584 16.34 23.49 -11.78
C GLU A 584 15.64 23.17 -10.46
N LEU A 585 14.32 23.02 -10.51
CA LEU A 585 13.50 22.75 -9.33
C LEU A 585 13.67 21.32 -8.80
N ARG A 586 13.84 20.34 -9.69
CA ARG A 586 14.19 18.97 -9.28
C ARG A 586 15.58 18.92 -8.67
N ALA A 587 16.56 19.62 -9.23
CA ALA A 587 17.91 19.71 -8.65
C ALA A 587 17.90 20.36 -7.25
N LEU A 588 17.16 21.46 -7.07
CA LEU A 588 16.96 22.09 -5.76
C LEU A 588 16.31 21.12 -4.76
N ALA A 589 15.26 20.40 -5.20
CA ALA A 589 14.59 19.41 -4.37
C ALA A 589 15.56 18.29 -3.97
N THR A 590 16.33 17.72 -4.89
CA THR A 590 17.34 16.69 -4.60
C THR A 590 18.42 17.16 -3.62
N GLU A 591 18.83 18.43 -3.69
CA GLU A 591 19.81 18.99 -2.75
C GLU A 591 19.27 19.09 -1.30
N ARG A 592 17.97 19.34 -1.14
CA ARG A 592 17.37 19.75 0.15
C ARG A 592 16.41 18.73 0.76
N LEU A 593 15.88 17.81 -0.04
CA LEU A 593 14.87 16.84 0.36
C LEU A 593 15.41 15.41 0.18
N PRO A 594 14.90 14.45 0.97
CA PRO A 594 15.12 13.04 0.67
C PRO A 594 14.62 12.66 -0.72
N ASP A 595 15.26 11.67 -1.35
CA ASP A 595 14.92 11.19 -2.71
C ASP A 595 13.42 10.88 -2.89
N TYR A 596 12.76 10.31 -1.88
CA TYR A 596 11.33 9.97 -1.93
C TYR A 596 10.38 11.17 -1.83
N MET A 597 10.89 12.37 -1.53
CA MET A 597 10.16 13.64 -1.50
C MET A 597 10.40 14.51 -2.74
N VAL A 598 11.33 14.13 -3.62
CA VAL A 598 11.59 14.85 -4.86
C VAL A 598 10.42 14.63 -5.82
N PRO A 599 9.77 15.68 -6.36
CA PRO A 599 8.70 15.53 -7.35
C PRO A 599 9.16 14.71 -8.56
N SER A 600 8.31 13.81 -9.02
CA SER A 600 8.54 13.04 -10.25
C SER A 600 8.23 13.84 -11.51
N ALA A 601 7.48 14.94 -11.38
CA ALA A 601 7.16 15.85 -12.47
C ALA A 601 6.97 17.27 -11.93
N VAL A 602 7.38 18.27 -12.71
CA VAL A 602 7.13 19.69 -12.45
C VAL A 602 6.36 20.31 -13.61
N VAL A 603 5.10 20.69 -13.37
CA VAL A 603 4.17 21.19 -14.38
C VAL A 603 4.09 22.72 -14.28
N PRO A 604 4.58 23.48 -15.27
CA PRO A 604 4.43 24.92 -15.28
C PRO A 604 2.97 25.32 -15.53
N LEU A 605 2.48 26.29 -14.78
CA LEU A 605 1.15 26.90 -14.93
C LEU A 605 1.27 28.41 -15.00
N GLU A 606 0.37 29.05 -15.73
CA GLU A 606 0.24 30.53 -15.69
C GLU A 606 -0.29 31.01 -14.33
N ALA A 607 -1.19 30.23 -13.71
CA ALA A 607 -1.72 30.45 -12.37
C ALA A 607 -2.20 29.13 -11.76
N LEU A 608 -2.18 29.02 -10.42
CA LEU A 608 -2.81 27.87 -9.76
C LEU A 608 -4.34 27.97 -9.89
N PRO A 609 -5.03 26.89 -10.32
CA PRO A 609 -6.48 26.90 -10.38
C PRO A 609 -7.07 26.95 -8.97
N LEU A 610 -7.98 27.88 -8.73
CA LEU A 610 -8.65 28.07 -7.44
C LEU A 610 -10.16 27.84 -7.59
N THR A 611 -10.76 27.21 -6.59
CA THR A 611 -12.21 27.15 -6.39
C THR A 611 -12.78 28.56 -6.16
N ALA A 612 -14.10 28.72 -6.26
CA ALA A 612 -14.79 29.99 -5.95
C ALA A 612 -14.51 30.52 -4.52
N ASN A 613 -14.06 29.65 -3.61
CA ASN A 613 -13.67 29.99 -2.24
C ASN A 613 -12.17 30.34 -2.08
N GLY A 614 -11.43 30.46 -3.18
CA GLY A 614 -10.00 30.80 -3.16
C GLY A 614 -9.06 29.68 -2.70
N LYS A 615 -9.55 28.44 -2.56
CA LYS A 615 -8.71 27.25 -2.29
C LYS A 615 -8.27 26.60 -3.59
N LEU A 616 -7.09 25.95 -3.60
CA LEU A 616 -6.60 25.16 -4.74
C LEU A 616 -7.65 24.15 -5.23
N ASP A 617 -8.02 24.24 -6.50
CA ASP A 617 -8.87 23.26 -7.17
C ASP A 617 -8.00 22.13 -7.72
N ARG A 618 -7.90 21.05 -6.94
CA ARG A 618 -7.07 19.89 -7.30
C ARG A 618 -7.62 19.14 -8.51
N ALA A 619 -8.93 19.15 -8.73
CA ALA A 619 -9.55 18.48 -9.86
C ALA A 619 -9.25 19.22 -11.16
N ALA A 620 -9.16 20.56 -11.10
CA ALA A 620 -8.79 21.41 -12.23
C ALA A 620 -7.28 21.45 -12.53
N LEU A 621 -6.42 20.90 -11.66
CA LEU A 621 -5.01 20.76 -11.98
C LEU A 621 -4.84 19.85 -13.21
N PRO A 622 -4.14 20.29 -14.27
CA PRO A 622 -3.95 19.47 -15.45
C PRO A 622 -3.22 18.18 -15.06
N ALA A 623 -3.50 17.09 -15.77
CA ALA A 623 -2.64 15.92 -15.65
C ALA A 623 -1.19 16.38 -15.96
N PRO A 624 -0.18 15.96 -15.20
CA PRO A 624 1.20 16.19 -15.60
C PRO A 624 1.31 15.70 -17.03
N GLY A 625 1.70 16.59 -17.95
CA GLY A 625 1.66 16.31 -19.37
C GLY A 625 2.42 15.02 -19.62
N ARG A 626 1.70 13.93 -19.87
CA ARG A 626 2.28 12.77 -20.55
C ARG A 626 2.59 13.32 -21.93
N ALA A 627 3.87 13.58 -22.20
CA ALA A 627 4.35 14.11 -23.47
C ALA A 627 3.91 15.55 -23.83
N ALA A 628 4.75 16.54 -23.51
CA ALA A 628 4.96 17.65 -24.44
C ALA A 628 6.15 17.39 -25.41
N SER A 629 6.88 16.27 -25.21
CA SER A 629 8.09 15.96 -25.98
C SER A 629 8.20 14.51 -26.47
N ALA A 630 7.26 13.59 -26.15
CA ALA A 630 7.40 12.21 -26.62
C ALA A 630 7.32 12.16 -28.14
N GLY A 631 8.46 11.84 -28.78
CA GLY A 631 8.61 11.82 -30.23
C GLY A 631 9.12 13.13 -30.87
N ALA A 632 9.41 14.18 -30.10
CA ALA A 632 10.03 15.42 -30.59
C ALA A 632 11.57 15.32 -30.53
N GLY A 633 12.14 14.32 -31.20
CA GLY A 633 13.57 14.07 -31.22
C GLY A 633 14.06 13.66 -32.61
N ARG A 634 15.38 13.59 -32.79
CA ARG A 634 15.96 13.00 -34.01
C ARG A 634 15.51 11.54 -34.14
N GLU A 635 15.42 11.04 -35.37
CA GLU A 635 15.18 9.61 -35.58
C GLU A 635 16.35 8.77 -35.02
N PRO A 636 16.08 7.52 -34.58
CA PRO A 636 17.11 6.58 -34.20
C PRO A 636 18.21 6.44 -35.25
N ALA A 637 19.46 6.60 -34.82
CA ALA A 637 20.63 6.50 -35.70
C ALA A 637 21.04 5.06 -35.99
N GLY A 638 20.42 4.07 -35.31
CA GLY A 638 20.64 2.66 -35.56
C GLY A 638 19.80 1.73 -34.68
N PRO A 639 19.92 0.40 -34.90
CA PRO A 639 19.01 -0.61 -34.32
C PRO A 639 18.99 -0.64 -32.80
N HIS A 640 20.09 -0.27 -32.14
CA HIS A 640 20.14 -0.24 -30.67
C HIS A 640 19.27 0.89 -30.11
N GLU A 641 19.29 2.07 -30.73
CA GLU A 641 18.44 3.19 -30.30
C GLU A 641 16.95 2.89 -30.58
N GLU A 642 16.63 2.24 -31.71
CA GLU A 642 15.25 1.81 -32.04
C GLU A 642 14.68 0.85 -30.99
N ILE A 643 15.44 -0.19 -30.65
CA ILE A 643 15.03 -1.20 -29.66
C ILE A 643 14.91 -0.59 -28.26
N LEU A 644 15.80 0.34 -27.90
CA LEU A 644 15.74 1.04 -26.63
C LEU A 644 14.53 1.97 -26.56
N CYS A 645 14.21 2.70 -27.63
CA CYS A 645 12.99 3.50 -27.72
C CYS A 645 11.74 2.62 -27.52
N GLN A 646 11.68 1.47 -28.19
CA GLN A 646 10.57 0.53 -28.01
C GLN A 646 10.50 -0.03 -26.58
N ALA A 647 11.64 -0.42 -26.01
CA ALA A 647 11.69 -0.93 -24.64
C ALA A 647 11.23 0.11 -23.61
N PHE A 648 11.63 1.38 -23.80
CA PHE A 648 11.17 2.50 -22.97
C PHE A 648 9.66 2.69 -23.12
N ALA A 649 9.15 2.73 -24.36
CA ALA A 649 7.73 2.89 -24.63
C ALA A 649 6.88 1.79 -23.98
N GLU A 650 7.28 0.53 -24.12
CA GLU A 650 6.56 -0.61 -23.53
C GLU A 650 6.58 -0.60 -21.99
N VAL A 651 7.72 -0.29 -21.38
CA VAL A 651 7.85 -0.27 -19.92
C VAL A 651 7.12 0.90 -19.29
N LEU A 652 7.09 2.04 -19.99
CA LEU A 652 6.43 3.26 -19.53
C LEU A 652 4.94 3.31 -19.92
N GLY A 653 4.48 2.40 -20.80
CA GLY A 653 3.10 2.37 -21.31
C GLY A 653 2.77 3.54 -22.24
N LEU A 654 3.72 3.93 -23.08
CA LEU A 654 3.62 5.05 -24.03
C LEU A 654 3.50 4.52 -25.47
N ASP A 655 2.84 5.29 -26.34
CA ASP A 655 2.68 4.95 -27.77
C ASP A 655 4.02 5.03 -28.56
N GLY A 656 4.99 5.79 -28.05
CA GLY A 656 6.33 5.92 -28.61
C GLY A 656 7.25 6.76 -27.71
N VAL A 657 8.56 6.57 -27.87
CA VAL A 657 9.63 7.28 -27.15
C VAL A 657 10.70 7.68 -28.16
N GLY A 658 11.15 8.93 -28.13
CA GLY A 658 12.26 9.46 -28.92
C GLY A 658 13.62 9.13 -28.33
N VAL A 659 14.68 9.18 -29.14
CA VAL A 659 16.02 8.72 -28.71
C VAL A 659 16.68 9.56 -27.62
N GLU A 660 16.28 10.81 -27.46
CA GLU A 660 16.78 11.71 -26.43
C GLU A 660 15.78 11.86 -25.28
N ASP A 661 14.67 11.13 -25.29
CA ASP A 661 13.66 11.24 -24.24
C ASP A 661 14.14 10.51 -22.98
N ASP A 662 14.15 11.22 -21.86
CA ASP A 662 14.64 10.72 -20.57
C ASP A 662 13.63 9.76 -19.93
N PHE A 663 14.12 8.57 -19.55
CA PHE A 663 13.33 7.50 -18.93
C PHE A 663 12.56 7.95 -17.69
N PHE A 664 13.21 8.75 -16.83
CA PHE A 664 12.65 9.20 -15.56
C PHE A 664 11.72 10.39 -15.75
N GLU A 665 12.01 11.29 -16.71
CA GLU A 665 11.09 12.37 -17.09
C GLU A 665 9.79 11.83 -17.72
N LEU A 666 9.88 10.72 -18.46
CA LEU A 666 8.72 10.01 -19.01
C LEU A 666 7.95 9.17 -17.97
N GLY A 667 8.27 9.31 -16.67
CA GLY A 667 7.55 8.66 -15.58
C GLY A 667 8.09 7.28 -15.18
N GLY A 668 9.31 6.96 -15.61
CA GLY A 668 10.08 5.82 -15.13
C GLY A 668 10.54 5.99 -13.68
N HIS A 669 10.63 4.88 -12.94
CA HIS A 669 11.11 4.85 -11.56
C HIS A 669 11.88 3.55 -11.31
N SER A 670 12.55 3.39 -10.17
CA SER A 670 13.48 2.27 -9.93
C SER A 670 12.90 0.87 -10.24
N LEU A 671 11.61 0.61 -9.94
CA LEU A 671 10.96 -0.65 -10.32
C LEU A 671 10.76 -0.80 -11.85
N LEU A 672 10.36 0.27 -12.53
CA LEU A 672 10.29 0.28 -14.00
C LEU A 672 11.69 0.25 -14.61
N ALA A 673 12.70 0.83 -13.97
CA ALA A 673 14.10 0.75 -14.36
C ALA A 673 14.60 -0.70 -14.30
N THR A 674 14.27 -1.45 -13.24
CA THR A 674 14.59 -2.89 -13.17
C THR A 674 13.86 -3.69 -14.25
N ARG A 675 12.58 -3.36 -14.52
CA ARG A 675 11.84 -3.97 -15.65
C ARG A 675 12.45 -3.61 -16.99
N LEU A 676 12.87 -2.36 -17.17
CA LEU A 676 13.54 -1.88 -18.37
C LEU A 676 14.88 -2.58 -18.55
N VAL A 677 15.73 -2.65 -17.53
CA VAL A 677 17.01 -3.37 -17.58
C VAL A 677 16.78 -4.85 -17.91
N SER A 678 15.77 -5.49 -17.32
CA SER A 678 15.40 -6.87 -17.64
C SER A 678 14.90 -7.01 -19.08
N ARG A 679 14.10 -6.05 -19.58
CA ARG A 679 13.57 -6.02 -20.94
C ARG A 679 14.67 -5.75 -21.97
N VAL A 680 15.57 -4.80 -21.70
CA VAL A 680 16.76 -4.51 -22.50
C VAL A 680 17.68 -5.72 -22.55
N ARG A 681 17.88 -6.41 -21.43
CA ARG A 681 18.60 -7.70 -21.39
C ARG A 681 17.94 -8.76 -22.28
N ALA A 682 16.61 -8.84 -22.26
CA ALA A 682 15.86 -9.78 -23.08
C ALA A 682 15.89 -9.43 -24.58
N LEU A 683 15.84 -8.15 -24.94
CA LEU A 683 15.76 -7.67 -26.32
C LEU A 683 17.14 -7.56 -26.99
N LEU A 684 18.16 -7.06 -26.27
CA LEU A 684 19.49 -6.79 -26.80
C LEU A 684 20.55 -7.82 -26.37
N GLY A 685 20.24 -8.72 -25.43
CA GLY A 685 21.17 -9.76 -24.99
C GLY A 685 22.42 -9.24 -24.27
N VAL A 686 22.35 -8.00 -23.77
CA VAL A 686 23.43 -7.28 -23.07
C VAL A 686 23.00 -7.00 -21.63
N GLU A 687 23.94 -7.10 -20.69
CA GLU A 687 23.67 -6.66 -19.31
C GLU A 687 23.89 -5.14 -19.22
N VAL A 688 22.86 -4.46 -18.76
CA VAL A 688 22.90 -3.04 -18.44
C VAL A 688 22.87 -2.94 -16.93
N GLU A 689 23.94 -2.46 -16.32
CA GLU A 689 23.90 -2.11 -14.90
C GLU A 689 22.83 -1.04 -14.70
N ILE A 690 22.00 -1.17 -13.67
CA ILE A 690 20.96 -0.17 -13.36
C ILE A 690 21.56 1.23 -13.20
N ARG A 691 22.79 1.30 -12.68
CA ARG A 691 23.60 2.52 -12.60
C ARG A 691 23.80 3.20 -13.95
N ALA A 692 24.00 2.45 -15.03
CA ALA A 692 24.19 3.01 -16.36
C ALA A 692 22.94 3.72 -16.88
N LEU A 693 21.73 3.25 -16.50
CA LEU A 693 20.47 3.94 -16.81
C LEU A 693 20.31 5.23 -16.00
N PHE A 694 20.78 5.28 -14.75
CA PHE A 694 20.77 6.52 -13.96
C PHE A 694 21.77 7.56 -14.48
N GLU A 695 22.93 7.13 -14.98
CA GLU A 695 23.96 8.04 -15.50
C GLU A 695 23.73 8.46 -16.97
N ALA A 696 22.96 7.68 -17.73
CA ALA A 696 22.61 7.96 -19.12
C ALA A 696 21.15 7.55 -19.41
N PRO A 697 20.18 8.34 -18.93
CA PRO A 697 18.76 7.98 -18.87
C PRO A 697 17.99 8.05 -20.19
N THR A 698 18.64 8.29 -21.33
CA THR A 698 18.00 8.34 -22.65
C THR A 698 18.35 7.11 -23.50
N PRO A 699 17.51 6.70 -24.48
CA PRO A 699 17.85 5.62 -25.40
C PRO A 699 19.21 5.83 -26.11
N ALA A 700 19.53 7.05 -26.53
CA ALA A 700 20.81 7.42 -27.12
C ALA A 700 21.99 7.30 -26.14
N GLY A 701 21.81 7.84 -24.93
CA GLY A 701 22.83 7.77 -23.87
C GLY A 701 23.13 6.33 -23.47
N LEU A 702 22.11 5.49 -23.38
CA LEU A 702 22.26 4.07 -23.06
C LEU A 702 22.88 3.29 -24.23
N ALA A 703 22.46 3.56 -25.48
CA ALA A 703 23.04 2.96 -26.68
C ALA A 703 24.55 3.22 -26.80
N ALA A 704 25.00 4.44 -26.50
CA ALA A 704 26.42 4.81 -26.53
C ALA A 704 27.28 4.00 -25.53
N ARG A 705 26.69 3.59 -24.39
CA ARG A 705 27.37 2.78 -23.37
C ARG A 705 27.35 1.28 -23.67
N LEU A 706 26.35 0.81 -24.42
CA LEU A 706 26.26 -0.57 -24.88
C LEU A 706 27.37 -0.92 -25.89
N SER A 707 27.85 0.04 -26.68
CA SER A 707 28.94 -0.16 -27.64
C SER A 707 30.31 -0.47 -27.02
N ALA A 708 30.48 -0.24 -25.71
CA ALA A 708 31.77 -0.39 -25.01
C ALA A 708 31.91 -1.73 -24.23
N SER A 709 30.85 -2.52 -24.09
CA SER A 709 30.81 -3.67 -23.16
C SER A 709 30.62 -5.00 -23.91
N GLY A 710 31.73 -5.69 -24.19
CA GLY A 710 31.72 -6.95 -24.96
C GLY A 710 31.48 -8.21 -24.12
N ARG A 711 30.40 -8.94 -24.42
CA ARG A 711 30.40 -10.28 -25.07
C ARG A 711 28.98 -10.88 -25.07
N ALA A 712 28.39 -10.92 -26.26
CA ALA A 712 27.03 -11.33 -26.55
C ALA A 712 26.83 -12.86 -26.58
N ARG A 713 25.59 -13.28 -26.33
CA ARG A 713 25.05 -14.54 -26.86
C ARG A 713 24.70 -14.33 -28.34
N ALA A 714 25.01 -15.29 -29.20
CA ALA A 714 24.85 -15.15 -30.64
C ALA A 714 23.37 -14.93 -31.04
N ALA A 715 23.15 -14.04 -32.01
CA ALA A 715 21.84 -13.77 -32.58
C ALA A 715 21.19 -15.04 -33.14
N LEU A 716 19.87 -15.16 -32.97
CA LEU A 716 19.08 -16.24 -33.56
C LEU A 716 19.04 -16.03 -35.07
N VAL A 717 19.81 -16.83 -35.79
CA VAL A 717 19.77 -16.92 -37.25
C VAL A 717 18.94 -18.15 -37.66
N ALA A 718 18.34 -18.10 -38.84
CA ALA A 718 17.66 -19.27 -39.40
C ALA A 718 18.66 -20.45 -39.50
N GLY A 719 18.43 -21.48 -38.70
CA GLY A 719 19.24 -22.70 -38.69
C GLY A 719 18.72 -23.76 -39.64
N ALA A 720 19.56 -24.74 -40.00
CA ALA A 720 19.08 -25.94 -40.69
C ALA A 720 18.09 -26.68 -39.79
N ARG A 721 16.88 -26.96 -40.30
CA ARG A 721 15.85 -27.68 -39.55
C ARG A 721 16.30 -29.13 -39.35
N PRO A 722 16.51 -29.60 -38.11
CA PRO A 722 16.83 -31.00 -37.87
C PRO A 722 15.62 -31.88 -38.19
N GLU A 723 15.88 -33.15 -38.48
CA GLU A 723 14.82 -34.13 -38.78
C GLU A 723 13.82 -34.28 -37.62
N ARG A 724 14.30 -34.19 -36.37
CA ARG A 724 13.49 -34.09 -35.16
C ARG A 724 13.82 -32.80 -34.44
N VAL A 725 12.87 -31.87 -34.38
CA VAL A 725 13.04 -30.58 -33.70
C VAL A 725 12.86 -30.81 -32.19
N PRO A 726 13.86 -30.51 -31.33
CA PRO A 726 13.72 -30.71 -29.90
C PRO A 726 12.67 -29.77 -29.31
N LEU A 727 12.03 -30.17 -28.20
CA LEU A 727 11.22 -29.25 -27.40
C LEU A 727 12.10 -28.14 -26.82
N SER A 728 11.57 -26.93 -26.77
CA SER A 728 12.13 -25.87 -25.93
C SER A 728 12.07 -26.26 -24.45
N TYR A 729 12.87 -25.60 -23.60
CA TYR A 729 12.83 -25.87 -22.15
C TYR A 729 11.43 -25.64 -21.53
N ALA A 730 10.69 -24.65 -22.02
CA ALA A 730 9.32 -24.37 -21.57
C ALA A 730 8.35 -25.49 -22.00
N GLN A 731 8.42 -25.92 -23.27
CA GLN A 731 7.65 -27.05 -23.78
C GLN A 731 7.96 -28.35 -23.05
N ARG A 732 9.24 -28.61 -22.73
CA ARG A 732 9.67 -29.83 -22.05
C ARG A 732 9.08 -29.93 -20.64
N ARG A 733 8.97 -28.81 -19.92
CA ARG A 733 8.29 -28.75 -18.62
C ARG A 733 6.80 -29.09 -18.73
N LEU A 734 6.09 -28.46 -19.68
CA LEU A 734 4.65 -28.67 -19.87
C LEU A 734 4.34 -30.09 -20.36
N TRP A 735 5.16 -30.62 -21.27
CA TRP A 735 5.06 -32.01 -21.72
C TRP A 735 5.26 -33.00 -20.56
N PHE A 736 6.25 -32.79 -19.70
CA PHE A 736 6.49 -33.64 -18.52
C PHE A 736 5.31 -33.64 -17.55
N LEU A 737 4.71 -32.47 -17.30
CA LEU A 737 3.50 -32.35 -16.48
C LEU A 737 2.32 -33.09 -17.12
N GLY A 738 2.12 -32.93 -18.43
CA GLY A 738 1.08 -33.65 -19.18
C GLY A 738 1.25 -35.17 -19.19
N GLN A 739 2.48 -35.70 -19.13
CA GLN A 739 2.71 -37.14 -18.97
C GLN A 739 2.34 -37.68 -17.58
N MET A 740 2.42 -36.85 -16.54
CA MET A 740 2.04 -37.25 -15.18
C MET A 740 0.53 -37.15 -14.94
N GLU A 741 -0.12 -36.15 -15.55
CA GLU A 741 -1.55 -35.86 -15.34
C GLU A 741 -2.47 -36.54 -16.38
N GLY A 742 -1.95 -36.90 -17.56
CA GLY A 742 -2.75 -37.31 -18.72
C GLY A 742 -3.41 -36.12 -19.42
N PRO A 743 -4.21 -36.33 -20.49
CA PRO A 743 -4.97 -35.26 -21.14
C PRO A 743 -5.85 -34.53 -20.12
N SER A 744 -5.59 -33.24 -19.91
CA SER A 744 -6.29 -32.40 -18.94
C SER A 744 -6.46 -30.97 -19.45
N PRO A 745 -7.56 -30.27 -19.10
CA PRO A 745 -7.73 -28.86 -19.43
C PRO A 745 -6.93 -27.90 -18.54
N THR A 746 -6.12 -28.39 -17.57
CA THR A 746 -5.37 -27.57 -16.60
C THR A 746 -4.61 -26.39 -17.23
N TYR A 747 -4.04 -26.60 -18.41
CA TYR A 747 -3.22 -25.62 -19.13
C TYR A 747 -3.87 -25.12 -20.43
N ASN A 748 -5.19 -25.22 -20.53
CA ASN A 748 -5.93 -24.58 -21.61
C ASN A 748 -6.01 -23.07 -21.40
N SER A 749 -5.97 -22.34 -22.50
CA SER A 749 -6.21 -20.90 -22.58
C SER A 749 -7.43 -20.67 -23.49
N PRO A 750 -8.66 -20.80 -22.97
CA PRO A 750 -9.87 -20.56 -23.74
C PRO A 750 -10.12 -19.06 -23.94
N ALA A 751 -10.42 -18.67 -25.18
CA ALA A 751 -10.92 -17.35 -25.55
C ALA A 751 -12.36 -17.48 -26.04
N VAL A 752 -13.28 -16.76 -25.39
CA VAL A 752 -14.71 -16.78 -25.72
C VAL A 752 -15.13 -15.41 -26.24
N LEU A 753 -15.66 -15.36 -27.45
CA LEU A 753 -16.03 -14.12 -28.14
C LEU A 753 -17.50 -14.18 -28.55
N ARG A 754 -18.30 -13.21 -28.10
CA ARG A 754 -19.67 -13.01 -28.59
C ARG A 754 -19.63 -12.11 -29.82
N LEU A 755 -20.22 -12.58 -30.90
CA LEU A 755 -20.28 -11.92 -32.20
C LEU A 755 -21.74 -11.61 -32.51
N THR A 756 -22.04 -10.35 -32.79
CA THR A 756 -23.39 -9.88 -33.12
C THR A 756 -23.41 -9.28 -34.52
N GLY A 757 -24.33 -9.72 -35.36
CA GLY A 757 -24.48 -9.32 -36.77
C GLY A 757 -24.23 -10.48 -37.74
N ALA A 758 -24.32 -10.16 -39.04
CA ALA A 758 -24.14 -11.14 -40.11
C ALA A 758 -22.71 -11.72 -40.09
N LEU A 759 -22.60 -13.04 -39.92
CA LEU A 759 -21.34 -13.75 -39.85
C LEU A 759 -21.19 -14.76 -41.01
N ASP A 760 -20.15 -14.56 -41.83
CA ASP A 760 -19.72 -15.57 -42.79
C ASP A 760 -18.87 -16.64 -42.10
N ARG A 761 -19.51 -17.78 -41.81
CA ARG A 761 -18.87 -18.92 -41.11
C ARG A 761 -17.76 -19.57 -41.93
N ALA A 762 -17.88 -19.56 -43.27
CA ALA A 762 -16.87 -20.14 -44.15
C ALA A 762 -15.61 -19.27 -44.15
N ALA A 763 -15.77 -17.95 -44.28
CA ALA A 763 -14.66 -17.00 -44.21
C ALA A 763 -13.96 -17.03 -42.84
N LEU A 764 -14.70 -17.14 -41.73
CA LEU A 764 -14.11 -17.28 -40.40
C LEU A 764 -13.31 -18.58 -40.26
N GLY A 765 -13.82 -19.70 -40.78
CA GLY A 765 -13.12 -20.98 -40.81
C GLY A 765 -11.83 -20.92 -41.63
N GLU A 766 -11.85 -20.25 -42.79
CA GLU A 766 -10.67 -20.04 -43.64
C GLU A 766 -9.64 -19.12 -42.97
N ALA A 767 -10.07 -18.02 -42.33
CA ALA A 767 -9.19 -17.11 -41.61
C ALA A 767 -8.46 -17.80 -40.46
N LEU A 768 -9.16 -18.61 -39.66
CA LEU A 768 -8.55 -19.40 -38.60
C LEU A 768 -7.57 -20.44 -39.16
N ARG A 769 -7.91 -21.08 -40.29
CA ARG A 769 -7.01 -22.03 -40.96
C ARG A 769 -5.76 -21.35 -41.50
N ASP A 770 -5.85 -20.12 -42.02
CA ASP A 770 -4.71 -19.34 -42.49
C ASP A 770 -3.75 -18.99 -41.35
N VAL A 771 -4.28 -18.54 -40.20
CA VAL A 771 -3.49 -18.28 -38.99
C VAL A 771 -2.77 -19.56 -38.52
N ILE A 772 -3.46 -20.70 -38.48
CA ILE A 772 -2.83 -21.99 -38.12
C ILE A 772 -1.76 -22.39 -39.16
N GLY A 773 -1.98 -22.08 -40.44
CA GLY A 773 -0.99 -22.29 -41.51
C GLY A 773 0.30 -21.48 -41.30
N ARG A 774 0.14 -20.19 -41.00
CA ARG A 774 1.23 -19.24 -40.75
C ARG A 774 2.06 -19.59 -39.52
N HIS A 775 1.44 -20.09 -38.46
CA HIS A 775 2.08 -20.32 -37.16
C HIS A 775 2.29 -21.82 -36.90
N GLU A 776 3.52 -22.31 -37.14
CA GLU A 776 3.88 -23.73 -36.99
C GLU A 776 3.51 -24.33 -35.63
N SER A 777 3.68 -23.58 -34.54
CA SER A 777 3.35 -24.02 -33.18
C SER A 777 1.89 -24.44 -33.02
N LEU A 778 0.95 -23.78 -33.71
CA LEU A 778 -0.49 -24.10 -33.66
C LEU A 778 -0.84 -25.38 -34.41
N ARG A 779 0.07 -25.89 -35.24
CA ARG A 779 -0.08 -27.16 -35.97
C ARG A 779 1.01 -28.16 -35.61
N THR A 780 1.51 -28.11 -34.39
CA THR A 780 2.57 -29.00 -33.89
C THR A 780 1.98 -30.04 -32.93
N VAL A 781 2.41 -31.29 -33.07
CA VAL A 781 2.17 -32.37 -32.11
C VAL A 781 3.49 -32.84 -31.50
N PHE A 782 3.43 -33.48 -30.33
CA PHE A 782 4.59 -33.79 -29.48
C PHE A 782 4.73 -35.30 -29.19
N PRO A 783 5.00 -36.14 -30.21
CA PRO A 783 5.21 -37.57 -30.02
C PRO A 783 6.55 -37.87 -29.36
N VAL A 784 6.67 -39.10 -28.82
CA VAL A 784 7.92 -39.63 -28.28
C VAL A 784 8.54 -40.60 -29.28
N ALA A 785 9.85 -40.46 -29.52
CA ALA A 785 10.62 -41.46 -30.24
C ALA A 785 11.93 -41.71 -29.49
N ASP A 786 12.29 -42.98 -29.32
CA ASP A 786 13.51 -43.40 -28.59
C ASP A 786 13.60 -42.86 -27.15
N GLY A 787 12.45 -42.63 -26.51
CA GLY A 787 12.36 -42.13 -25.13
C GLY A 787 12.41 -40.60 -24.97
N GLU A 788 12.59 -39.83 -26.04
CA GLU A 788 12.61 -38.36 -26.00
C GLU A 788 11.45 -37.74 -26.80
N PRO A 789 10.80 -36.68 -26.27
CA PRO A 789 9.79 -35.95 -27.02
C PRO A 789 10.43 -35.04 -28.07
N TYR A 790 9.74 -34.86 -29.19
CA TYR A 790 10.14 -33.90 -30.22
C TYR A 790 8.92 -33.20 -30.83
N GLN A 791 9.16 -32.04 -31.45
CA GLN A 791 8.13 -31.27 -32.15
C GLN A 791 7.97 -31.83 -33.56
N ARG A 792 6.76 -32.32 -33.86
CA ARG A 792 6.36 -32.70 -35.22
C ARG A 792 5.35 -31.69 -35.74
N VAL A 793 5.82 -30.79 -36.60
CA VAL A 793 4.98 -29.78 -37.23
C VAL A 793 4.21 -30.42 -38.38
N MET A 794 2.88 -30.44 -38.29
CA MET A 794 2.00 -31.02 -39.30
C MET A 794 1.91 -30.12 -40.52
N ARG A 795 1.86 -30.71 -41.72
CA ARG A 795 1.58 -29.95 -42.93
C ARG A 795 0.11 -29.53 -42.97
N LEU A 796 -0.18 -28.40 -43.60
CA LEU A 796 -1.52 -27.82 -43.60
C LEU A 796 -2.55 -28.63 -44.41
N ASP A 797 -2.08 -29.41 -45.39
CA ASP A 797 -2.86 -30.37 -46.19
C ASP A 797 -3.21 -31.66 -45.40
N GLU A 798 -2.46 -31.96 -44.34
CA GLU A 798 -2.64 -33.15 -43.49
C GLU A 798 -3.28 -32.83 -42.12
N LEU A 799 -3.56 -31.55 -41.84
CA LEU A 799 -4.06 -31.07 -40.55
C LEU A 799 -5.55 -31.43 -40.35
N PRO A 800 -5.90 -32.28 -39.36
CA PRO A 800 -7.28 -32.65 -39.06
C PRO A 800 -7.96 -31.57 -38.18
N TRP A 801 -8.08 -30.34 -38.71
CA TRP A 801 -8.67 -29.19 -38.03
C TRP A 801 -9.85 -28.60 -38.82
N SER A 802 -10.94 -28.29 -38.10
CA SER A 802 -12.12 -27.62 -38.63
C SER A 802 -12.79 -26.78 -37.55
N LEU A 803 -13.43 -25.68 -37.94
CA LEU A 803 -14.34 -24.93 -37.06
C LEU A 803 -15.62 -25.74 -36.82
N THR A 804 -15.87 -26.16 -35.59
CA THR A 804 -17.08 -26.92 -35.24
C THR A 804 -18.23 -25.96 -34.97
N ALA A 805 -19.22 -25.89 -35.87
CA ALA A 805 -20.39 -25.02 -35.68
C ALA A 805 -21.62 -25.81 -35.22
N ALA A 806 -22.35 -25.27 -34.24
CA ALA A 806 -23.60 -25.84 -33.75
C ALA A 806 -24.60 -24.74 -33.35
N GLU A 807 -25.88 -25.00 -33.50
CA GLU A 807 -26.94 -24.11 -32.97
C GLU A 807 -27.32 -24.58 -31.56
N VAL A 808 -27.37 -23.65 -30.61
CA VAL A 808 -27.60 -23.93 -29.19
C VAL A 808 -28.62 -22.94 -28.63
N ALA A 809 -29.61 -23.46 -27.90
CA ALA A 809 -30.59 -22.60 -27.22
C ALA A 809 -29.89 -21.69 -26.18
N PRO A 810 -30.32 -20.43 -25.98
CA PRO A 810 -29.65 -19.47 -25.09
C PRO A 810 -29.39 -19.99 -23.67
N GLU A 811 -30.31 -20.77 -23.13
CA GLU A 811 -30.24 -21.40 -21.81
C GLU A 811 -29.16 -22.50 -21.71
N MET A 812 -28.77 -23.12 -22.82
CA MET A 812 -27.75 -24.18 -22.87
C MET A 812 -26.36 -23.65 -23.21
N LEU A 813 -26.25 -22.38 -23.62
CA LEU A 813 -25.01 -21.75 -24.08
C LEU A 813 -23.90 -21.78 -23.02
N ALA A 814 -24.22 -21.45 -21.77
CA ALA A 814 -23.24 -21.44 -20.69
C ALA A 814 -22.63 -22.84 -20.46
N GLY A 815 -23.45 -23.88 -20.55
CA GLY A 815 -23.00 -25.28 -20.47
C GLY A 815 -22.12 -25.66 -21.65
N ALA A 816 -22.54 -25.32 -22.87
CA ALA A 816 -21.77 -25.61 -24.09
C ALA A 816 -20.39 -24.90 -24.12
N VAL A 817 -20.33 -23.65 -23.63
CA VAL A 817 -19.06 -22.91 -23.50
C VAL A 817 -18.15 -23.55 -22.45
N ALA A 818 -18.71 -23.97 -21.30
CA ALA A 818 -17.93 -24.64 -20.26
C ALA A 818 -17.38 -25.99 -20.73
N GLU A 819 -18.19 -26.79 -21.44
CA GLU A 819 -17.77 -28.06 -22.04
C GLU A 819 -16.66 -27.87 -23.08
N ALA A 820 -16.83 -26.91 -24.00
CA ALA A 820 -15.81 -26.59 -25.01
C ALA A 820 -14.50 -26.13 -24.36
N SER A 821 -14.56 -25.28 -23.33
CA SER A 821 -13.39 -24.75 -22.64
C SER A 821 -12.61 -25.82 -21.86
N ALA A 822 -13.32 -26.86 -21.40
CA ALA A 822 -12.75 -27.98 -20.65
C ALA A 822 -12.19 -29.12 -21.55
N TYR A 823 -12.09 -28.90 -22.87
CA TYR A 823 -11.57 -29.90 -23.80
C TYR A 823 -10.13 -30.33 -23.45
N ALA A 824 -9.91 -31.61 -23.22
CA ALA A 824 -8.58 -32.13 -22.90
C ALA A 824 -7.84 -32.57 -24.17
N PHE A 825 -6.74 -31.88 -24.50
CA PHE A 825 -5.90 -32.22 -25.66
C PHE A 825 -5.01 -33.44 -25.38
N ASP A 826 -4.97 -34.38 -26.33
CA ASP A 826 -3.89 -35.38 -26.39
C ASP A 826 -2.76 -34.86 -27.29
N LEU A 827 -1.81 -34.16 -26.68
CA LEU A 827 -0.71 -33.49 -27.39
C LEU A 827 0.24 -34.46 -28.14
N SER A 828 0.11 -35.78 -27.96
CA SER A 828 0.90 -36.75 -28.70
C SER A 828 0.40 -36.96 -30.14
N VAL A 829 -0.89 -36.71 -30.38
CA VAL A 829 -1.57 -36.96 -31.67
C VAL A 829 -2.43 -35.79 -32.14
N GLU A 830 -2.74 -34.84 -31.27
CA GLU A 830 -3.61 -33.70 -31.53
C GLU A 830 -2.86 -32.37 -31.41
N VAL A 831 -3.16 -31.45 -32.34
CA VAL A 831 -2.61 -30.09 -32.30
C VAL A 831 -3.25 -29.29 -31.17
N PRO A 832 -2.52 -28.36 -30.53
CA PRO A 832 -2.96 -27.66 -29.32
C PRO A 832 -4.00 -26.56 -29.59
N VAL A 833 -4.93 -26.75 -30.54
CA VAL A 833 -5.94 -25.75 -30.91
C VAL A 833 -7.26 -26.38 -31.38
N ARG A 834 -8.37 -25.91 -30.82
CA ARG A 834 -9.75 -26.24 -31.24
C ARG A 834 -10.63 -24.99 -31.25
N ALA A 835 -11.63 -24.97 -32.12
CA ALA A 835 -12.57 -23.86 -32.21
C ALA A 835 -14.02 -24.35 -32.37
N TRP A 836 -14.93 -23.76 -31.60
CA TRP A 836 -16.37 -23.98 -31.67
C TRP A 836 -17.11 -22.68 -31.94
N LEU A 837 -18.12 -22.70 -32.80
CA LEU A 837 -19.00 -21.56 -33.06
C LEU A 837 -20.45 -21.94 -32.71
N PHE A 838 -20.96 -21.37 -31.63
CA PHE A 838 -22.34 -21.59 -31.18
C PHE A 838 -23.26 -20.49 -31.71
N GLY A 839 -24.23 -20.84 -32.55
CA GLY A 839 -25.31 -19.93 -32.93
C GLY A 839 -26.40 -19.90 -31.85
N VAL A 840 -26.71 -18.70 -31.36
CA VAL A 840 -27.67 -18.46 -30.27
C VAL A 840 -28.92 -17.74 -30.79
N GLY A 841 -28.83 -17.16 -31.98
CA GLY A 841 -29.90 -16.53 -32.73
C GLY A 841 -29.47 -16.24 -34.17
N PRO A 842 -30.35 -15.65 -35.01
CA PRO A 842 -30.06 -15.40 -36.43
C PRO A 842 -28.86 -14.48 -36.68
N ASP A 843 -28.57 -13.57 -35.75
CA ASP A 843 -27.44 -12.63 -35.81
C ASP A 843 -26.58 -12.67 -34.53
N GLU A 844 -26.62 -13.76 -33.77
CA GLU A 844 -25.86 -13.87 -32.52
C GLU A 844 -25.11 -15.19 -32.45
N HIS A 845 -23.79 -15.09 -32.32
CA HIS A 845 -22.89 -16.24 -32.28
C HIS A 845 -21.89 -16.10 -31.14
N VAL A 846 -21.40 -17.23 -30.63
CA VAL A 846 -20.32 -17.28 -29.64
C VAL A 846 -19.22 -18.19 -30.18
N LEU A 847 -18.05 -17.61 -30.45
CA LEU A 847 -16.84 -18.35 -30.83
C LEU A 847 -16.05 -18.69 -29.58
N VAL A 848 -15.78 -19.98 -29.37
CA VAL A 848 -14.89 -20.49 -28.33
C VAL A 848 -13.65 -21.04 -29.00
N LEU A 849 -12.50 -20.38 -28.81
CA LEU A 849 -11.20 -20.84 -29.29
C LEU A 849 -10.40 -21.33 -28.09
N VAL A 850 -10.03 -22.61 -28.08
CA VAL A 850 -9.24 -23.20 -26.99
C VAL A 850 -7.87 -23.56 -27.53
N VAL A 851 -6.84 -23.00 -26.90
CA VAL A 851 -5.44 -23.28 -27.23
C VAL A 851 -4.76 -23.84 -25.98
N HIS A 852 -3.93 -24.87 -26.14
CA HIS A 852 -3.11 -25.37 -25.02
C HIS A 852 -1.86 -24.51 -24.86
N HIS A 853 -1.42 -24.24 -23.64
CA HIS A 853 -0.27 -23.36 -23.32
C HIS A 853 1.11 -23.87 -23.78
N ILE A 854 1.19 -25.00 -24.51
CA ILE A 854 2.46 -25.70 -24.85
C ILE A 854 3.18 -25.09 -26.05
#